data_AF-A0A933H572-F1
#
_entry.id   AF-A0A933H572-F1
#
_cell.length_a   1.000
_cell.length_b   1.000
_cell.length_c   1.000
_cell.angle_alpha   90.00
_cell.angle_beta   90.00
_cell.angle_gamma   90.00
#
_symmetry.space_group_name_H-M   'P 1'
#
loop_
_entity.id
_entity.type
_entity.pdbx_description
1 polymer ?
#
loop_
_entity_poly.entity_id
_entity_poly.type
_entity_poly.pdbx_seq_one_letter_code
_entity_poly.pdbx_strand_id
1 'polypeptide(L)'
;MNSSPRADREESGAVEGLLARMGPAYAARFAPEEVGHHAELLAGLSADRLCRVEAREDPEGGWRVTVAAFDFQGELSILCGLFAAEGLSVLEGNAFTESEPARAGKPERAGRAWWRRRGSSKAKAPPFPRRRIVDTFRVVEVEPSGRSRDWPSLERRLDGLLALLLAGGWKAARESLIEPVCATLRRHLRGSVPVFLPLAIGIENDTGAKETLVRIRSADTPAFLFQLLTAFAMRGLHVRWMRIETRDGEVRDELAVTGRDLAPLDVEREGDALRAAVALVKRFTHVLPLSPDPELALGNFGQFLDDLLARTDWSPELASLERPEALAALAKFLGMSEFLWEDFLRLAPEEFLPLVISAEGLEQRRPKEEMARELADRISSRARTEKIEALNAWKDREMFRIETRHISGRAASFREFSAEMSDMADVAVRALFDLVREDRETRHGRPRLEDGRLCRLCLAGLGKFGGQEMGCASDVELLFLYEGEGRTDGQHPLGAAQFACELATDFAKGLFARRQGIFEVDLRLRPYGEGGPLATSADAFLAYYGPGGPAPNLQRQALVKLRPVAGDADFGLEVVRMRDRVLYEGEPLDIGNLLHLRERQASELVPRGETNAKFSPGGLVDVEYTVQALQAKHAREDTSLRSTNTLSAILALAGAGRLDATEAAALDESYRFLRRLVDAMRIVRGLARDLCLPPSGSEELARLARRMGYAPDRPEDVGARLAADLARTMAAVRDLSRRILDREFPRM
;
A
#
# COMPACT_ATOMS: atom_id res chain seq x y z
N MET A 1 -42.43 54.64 -1.98
CA MET A 1 -43.40 53.71 -2.56
C MET A 1 -43.59 54.06 -4.03
N ASN A 2 -42.83 53.40 -4.90
CA ASN A 2 -43.19 53.11 -6.30
C ASN A 2 -42.13 52.13 -6.82
N SER A 3 -42.27 50.87 -6.44
CA SER A 3 -41.62 49.75 -7.13
C SER A 3 -42.17 49.69 -8.55
N SER A 4 -41.28 49.60 -9.53
CA SER A 4 -41.62 49.67 -10.96
C SER A 4 -42.20 48.32 -11.42
N PRO A 5 -43.39 48.27 -12.07
CA PRO A 5 -44.08 47.02 -12.45
C PRO A 5 -43.36 46.16 -13.51
N ARG A 6 -42.15 46.56 -13.93
CA ARG A 6 -41.24 45.76 -14.77
C ARG A 6 -40.35 44.82 -13.94
N ALA A 7 -39.90 45.26 -12.77
CA ALA A 7 -39.07 44.44 -11.88
C ALA A 7 -39.91 43.27 -11.32
N ASP A 8 -41.11 43.56 -10.81
CA ASP A 8 -42.04 42.55 -10.29
C ASP A 8 -42.46 41.50 -11.35
N ARG A 9 -42.46 41.86 -12.65
CA ARG A 9 -42.79 40.93 -13.76
C ARG A 9 -41.61 40.04 -14.18
N GLU A 10 -40.39 40.56 -14.17
CA GLU A 10 -39.18 39.77 -14.45
C GLU A 10 -38.89 38.79 -13.31
N GLU A 11 -39.09 39.22 -12.07
CA GLU A 11 -38.94 38.41 -10.86
C GLU A 11 -39.98 37.27 -10.80
N SER A 12 -41.25 37.58 -11.10
CA SER A 12 -42.32 36.57 -11.18
C SER A 12 -42.07 35.52 -12.29
N GLY A 13 -41.49 35.93 -13.43
CA GLY A 13 -41.16 35.01 -14.53
C GLY A 13 -39.96 34.10 -14.24
N ALA A 14 -38.97 34.59 -13.47
CA ALA A 14 -37.84 33.80 -13.03
C ALA A 14 -38.25 32.70 -12.02
N VAL A 15 -39.15 33.03 -11.09
CA VAL A 15 -39.72 32.10 -10.10
C VAL A 15 -40.50 30.97 -10.77
N GLU A 16 -41.46 31.29 -11.65
CA GLU A 16 -42.24 30.28 -12.38
C GLU A 16 -41.34 29.38 -13.24
N GLY A 17 -40.34 29.96 -13.91
CA GLY A 17 -39.37 29.21 -14.70
C GLY A 17 -38.53 28.25 -13.87
N LEU A 18 -38.11 28.64 -12.66
CA LEU A 18 -37.35 27.77 -11.75
C LEU A 18 -38.21 26.63 -11.20
N LEU A 19 -39.43 26.93 -10.75
CA LEU A 19 -40.39 25.92 -10.27
C LEU A 19 -40.68 24.85 -11.33
N ALA A 20 -40.84 25.25 -12.59
CA ALA A 20 -41.06 24.32 -13.69
C ALA A 20 -39.88 23.36 -13.93
N ARG A 21 -38.64 23.78 -13.66
CA ARG A 21 -37.43 22.95 -13.83
C ARG A 21 -37.12 22.09 -12.61
N MET A 22 -37.38 22.58 -11.40
CA MET A 22 -37.13 21.86 -10.14
C MET A 22 -38.25 20.88 -9.76
N GLY A 23 -39.46 21.08 -10.29
CA GLY A 23 -40.58 20.17 -10.11
C GLY A 23 -41.34 20.33 -8.77
N PRO A 24 -42.34 19.46 -8.54
CA PRO A 24 -43.32 19.64 -7.46
C PRO A 24 -42.74 19.44 -6.05
N ALA A 25 -41.74 18.57 -5.87
CA ALA A 25 -41.11 18.34 -4.57
C ALA A 25 -40.39 19.60 -4.05
N TYR A 26 -39.75 20.35 -4.94
CA TYR A 26 -39.11 21.63 -4.62
C TYR A 26 -40.15 22.71 -4.30
N ALA A 27 -41.21 22.81 -5.11
CA ALA A 27 -42.29 23.77 -4.93
C ALA A 27 -43.03 23.61 -3.59
N ALA A 28 -43.15 22.37 -3.10
CA ALA A 28 -43.75 22.08 -1.81
C ALA A 28 -42.86 22.47 -0.61
N ARG A 29 -41.55 22.67 -0.83
CA ARG A 29 -40.57 22.85 0.26
C ARG A 29 -40.26 24.30 0.60
N PHE A 30 -40.19 25.16 -0.40
CA PHE A 30 -39.72 26.54 -0.27
C PHE A 30 -40.82 27.55 -0.52
N ALA A 31 -40.85 28.62 0.27
CA ALA A 31 -41.77 29.72 0.05
C ALA A 31 -41.40 30.49 -1.24
N PRO A 32 -42.35 31.16 -1.92
CA PRO A 32 -42.09 31.89 -3.16
C PRO A 32 -40.93 32.92 -3.05
N GLU A 33 -40.79 33.56 -1.88
CA GLU A 33 -39.70 34.50 -1.58
C GLU A 33 -38.32 33.80 -1.59
N GLU A 34 -38.22 32.62 -0.96
CA GLU A 34 -37.00 31.80 -0.97
C GLU A 34 -36.68 31.32 -2.39
N VAL A 35 -37.70 30.96 -3.18
CA VAL A 35 -37.52 30.56 -4.57
C VAL A 35 -37.00 31.71 -5.44
N GLY A 36 -37.48 32.94 -5.22
CA GLY A 36 -36.95 34.15 -5.86
C GLY A 36 -35.47 34.33 -5.56
N HIS A 37 -35.10 34.25 -4.28
CA HIS A 37 -33.71 34.32 -3.83
C HIS A 37 -32.82 33.22 -4.44
N HIS A 38 -33.31 31.99 -4.51
CA HIS A 38 -32.59 30.89 -5.19
C HIS A 38 -32.39 31.17 -6.68
N ALA A 39 -33.36 31.79 -7.36
CA ALA A 39 -33.22 32.18 -8.76
C ALA A 39 -32.12 33.24 -8.96
N GLU A 40 -31.99 34.21 -8.04
CA GLU A 40 -30.91 35.20 -8.06
C GLU A 40 -29.53 34.56 -7.87
N LEU A 41 -29.40 33.64 -6.91
CA LEU A 41 -28.15 32.90 -6.71
C LEU A 41 -27.74 32.11 -7.95
N LEU A 42 -28.69 31.41 -8.58
CA LEU A 42 -28.49 30.66 -9.81
C LEU A 42 -28.16 31.55 -11.02
N ALA A 43 -28.68 32.77 -11.07
CA ALA A 43 -28.36 33.75 -12.11
C ALA A 43 -26.92 34.28 -12.00
N GLY A 44 -26.33 34.20 -10.80
CA GLY A 44 -24.95 34.59 -10.53
C GLY A 44 -23.89 33.55 -10.92
N LEU A 45 -24.28 32.40 -11.47
CA LEU A 45 -23.36 31.35 -11.92
C LEU A 45 -22.81 31.63 -13.31
N SER A 46 -21.55 31.26 -13.54
CA SER A 46 -20.86 31.43 -14.83
C SER A 46 -19.78 30.36 -15.03
N ALA A 47 -19.11 30.36 -16.18
CA ALA A 47 -17.99 29.44 -16.42
C ALA A 47 -16.82 29.65 -15.45
N ASP A 48 -16.65 30.89 -14.94
CA ASP A 48 -15.59 31.26 -13.98
C ASP A 48 -16.10 31.28 -12.53
N ARG A 49 -17.37 30.91 -12.30
CA ARG A 49 -17.99 30.85 -10.98
C ARG A 49 -19.05 29.75 -10.97
N LEU A 50 -18.61 28.56 -10.60
CA LEU A 50 -19.38 27.33 -10.68
C LEU A 50 -20.34 27.16 -9.49
N CYS A 51 -20.11 27.86 -8.38
CA CYS A 51 -21.02 27.88 -7.23
C CYS A 51 -21.15 29.24 -6.55
N ARG A 52 -22.18 29.35 -5.72
CA ARG A 52 -22.42 30.43 -4.74
C ARG A 52 -22.81 29.79 -3.42
N VAL A 53 -22.24 30.28 -2.32
CA VAL A 53 -22.55 29.85 -0.96
C VAL A 53 -22.96 31.05 -0.15
N GLU A 54 -24.17 30.99 0.41
CA GLU A 54 -24.65 31.97 1.36
C GLU A 54 -24.93 31.29 2.70
N ALA A 55 -24.52 31.90 3.80
CA ALA A 55 -24.79 31.38 5.12
C ALA A 55 -25.36 32.49 6.02
N ARG A 56 -26.35 32.11 6.83
CA ARG A 56 -27.00 32.99 7.83
C ARG A 56 -27.02 32.25 9.16
N GLU A 57 -26.93 32.97 10.27
CA GLU A 57 -27.05 32.37 11.60
C GLU A 57 -28.45 31.76 11.78
N ASP A 58 -28.50 30.55 12.31
CA ASP A 58 -29.76 29.89 12.61
C ASP A 58 -30.21 30.22 14.05
N PRO A 59 -31.48 30.60 14.29
CA PRO A 59 -31.96 30.99 15.62
C PRO A 59 -31.78 29.93 16.70
N GLU A 60 -31.75 28.65 16.31
CA GLU A 60 -31.55 27.52 17.20
C GLU A 60 -30.06 27.12 17.34
N GLY A 61 -29.14 27.94 16.81
CA GLY A 61 -27.70 27.72 16.82
C GLY A 61 -27.16 27.10 15.54
N GLY A 62 -25.94 27.49 15.17
CA GLY A 62 -25.28 27.10 13.92
C GLY A 62 -25.62 28.04 12.76
N TRP A 63 -25.63 27.49 11.54
CA TRP A 63 -25.87 28.27 10.32
C TRP A 63 -26.82 27.55 9.37
N ARG A 64 -27.64 28.34 8.69
CA ARG A 64 -28.37 27.93 7.49
C ARG A 64 -27.56 28.31 6.27
N VAL A 65 -27.14 27.31 5.50
CA VAL A 65 -26.28 27.44 4.33
C VAL A 65 -27.07 27.10 3.08
N THR A 66 -27.13 28.02 2.12
CA THR A 66 -27.71 27.81 0.79
C THR A 66 -26.59 27.77 -0.24
N VAL A 67 -26.57 26.71 -1.04
CA VAL A 67 -25.60 26.48 -2.11
C VAL A 67 -26.34 26.42 -3.44
N ALA A 68 -25.97 27.30 -4.37
CA ALA A 68 -26.40 27.23 -5.76
C ALA A 68 -25.17 26.88 -6.62
N ALA A 69 -25.24 25.84 -7.44
CA ALA A 69 -24.10 25.41 -8.24
C ALA A 69 -24.52 24.75 -9.57
N PHE A 70 -23.56 24.52 -10.47
CA PHE A 70 -23.77 23.58 -11.57
C PHE A 70 -23.79 22.14 -11.06
N ASP A 71 -24.64 21.33 -11.66
CA ASP A 71 -24.78 19.90 -11.35
C ASP A 71 -23.63 19.10 -11.97
N PHE A 72 -22.84 18.45 -11.13
CA PHE A 72 -21.79 17.51 -11.53
C PHE A 72 -22.02 16.21 -10.81
N GLN A 73 -21.69 15.07 -11.42
CA GLN A 73 -21.79 13.80 -10.71
C GLN A 73 -20.90 13.77 -9.44
N GLY A 74 -21.52 13.68 -8.26
CA GLY A 74 -20.82 13.56 -6.98
C GLY A 74 -20.48 14.90 -6.31
N GLU A 75 -20.94 16.02 -6.86
CA GLU A 75 -20.92 17.36 -6.28
C GLU A 75 -21.46 17.42 -4.85
N LEU A 76 -22.56 16.72 -4.57
CA LEU A 76 -23.19 16.72 -3.25
C LEU A 76 -22.30 15.99 -2.22
N SER A 77 -21.62 14.92 -2.65
CA SER A 77 -20.60 14.25 -1.83
C SER A 77 -19.41 15.19 -1.55
N ILE A 78 -18.94 15.93 -2.55
CA ILE A 78 -17.87 16.93 -2.37
C ILE A 78 -18.28 18.02 -1.38
N LEU A 79 -19.51 18.54 -1.47
CA LEU A 79 -20.03 19.56 -0.55
C LEU A 79 -20.10 19.05 0.89
N CYS A 80 -20.71 17.88 1.12
CA CYS A 80 -20.78 17.29 2.46
C CYS A 80 -19.38 16.93 3.01
N GLY A 81 -18.45 16.52 2.13
CA GLY A 81 -17.07 16.28 2.50
C GLY A 81 -16.34 17.56 2.93
N LEU A 82 -16.61 18.67 2.25
CA LEU A 82 -16.08 19.99 2.62
C LEU A 82 -16.61 20.43 3.99
N PHE A 83 -17.91 20.25 4.27
CA PHE A 83 -18.46 20.51 5.61
C PHE A 83 -17.78 19.65 6.69
N ALA A 84 -17.63 18.35 6.45
CA ALA A 84 -16.96 17.45 7.39
C ALA A 84 -15.48 17.81 7.60
N ALA A 85 -14.75 18.18 6.55
CA ALA A 85 -13.37 18.66 6.62
C ALA A 85 -13.25 19.93 7.47
N GLU A 86 -14.27 20.79 7.43
CA GLU A 86 -14.37 22.01 8.22
C GLU A 86 -14.88 21.78 9.66
N GLY A 87 -15.18 20.55 10.05
CA GLY A 87 -15.73 20.23 11.38
C GLY A 87 -17.19 20.65 11.55
N LEU A 88 -17.96 20.71 10.46
CA LEU A 88 -19.40 20.99 10.46
C LEU A 88 -20.19 19.68 10.33
N SER A 89 -21.23 19.51 11.13
CA SER A 89 -22.24 18.47 10.97
C SER A 89 -23.52 19.06 10.39
N VAL A 90 -24.20 18.28 9.53
CA VAL A 90 -25.47 18.67 8.91
C VAL A 90 -26.60 18.06 9.74
N LEU A 91 -27.46 18.90 10.32
CA LEU A 91 -28.61 18.44 11.09
C LEU A 91 -29.86 18.30 10.22
N GLU A 92 -30.06 19.22 9.28
CA GLU A 92 -31.18 19.21 8.34
C GLU A 92 -30.68 19.62 6.96
N GLY A 93 -31.33 19.13 5.91
CA GLY A 93 -30.96 19.53 4.56
C GLY A 93 -31.99 19.19 3.51
N ASN A 94 -32.03 19.98 2.44
CA ASN A 94 -32.79 19.69 1.24
C ASN A 94 -31.91 20.01 0.02
N ALA A 95 -31.68 19.02 -0.83
CA ALA A 95 -30.92 19.15 -2.07
C ALA A 95 -31.82 18.87 -3.27
N PHE A 96 -31.69 19.66 -4.35
CA PHE A 96 -32.56 19.56 -5.53
C PHE A 96 -31.80 19.86 -6.83
N THR A 97 -32.04 19.04 -7.85
CA THR A 97 -31.41 19.17 -9.18
C THR A 97 -32.43 19.50 -10.27
N GLU A 98 -32.12 20.50 -11.10
CA GLU A 98 -32.98 20.87 -12.25
C GLU A 98 -33.24 19.65 -13.17
N SER A 99 -34.42 19.60 -13.77
CA SER A 99 -34.81 18.61 -14.79
C SER A 99 -34.44 19.13 -16.19
N GLU A 100 -33.99 18.24 -17.09
CA GLU A 100 -33.81 18.65 -18.51
C GLU A 100 -35.18 18.83 -19.19
N PRO A 101 -35.31 19.78 -20.14
CA PRO A 101 -36.41 19.77 -21.10
C PRO A 101 -36.34 18.49 -21.93
N ALA A 102 -37.45 17.74 -22.01
CA ALA A 102 -37.50 16.46 -22.69
C ALA A 102 -36.98 16.53 -24.15
N ARG A 103 -35.94 15.76 -24.49
CA ARG A 103 -35.54 15.52 -25.88
C ARG A 103 -36.42 14.44 -26.51
N ALA A 104 -36.98 14.74 -27.68
CA ALA A 104 -37.52 13.73 -28.59
C ALA A 104 -36.35 12.96 -29.25
N GLY A 105 -35.95 11.83 -28.67
CA GLY A 105 -34.91 10.96 -29.21
C GLY A 105 -35.06 9.53 -28.70
N LYS A 106 -34.87 8.54 -29.59
CA LYS A 106 -35.16 7.12 -29.35
C LYS A 106 -34.42 6.56 -28.11
N PRO A 107 -35.05 5.65 -27.35
CA PRO A 107 -34.40 5.00 -26.21
C PRO A 107 -33.23 4.14 -26.70
N GLU A 108 -32.04 4.37 -26.15
CA GLU A 108 -30.96 3.39 -26.25
C GLU A 108 -31.38 2.12 -25.49
N ARG A 109 -31.15 0.96 -26.10
CA ARG A 109 -31.63 -0.34 -25.60
C ARG A 109 -31.13 -0.61 -24.18
N ALA A 110 -32.07 -0.69 -23.24
CA ALA A 110 -31.89 -1.28 -21.93
C ALA A 110 -31.49 -2.75 -22.07
N GLY A 111 -30.43 -3.15 -21.38
CA GLY A 111 -29.95 -4.53 -21.39
C GLY A 111 -28.46 -4.62 -21.22
N ARG A 112 -27.94 -4.18 -20.06
CA ARG A 112 -26.66 -4.65 -19.51
C ARG A 112 -26.55 -4.19 -18.05
N ALA A 113 -26.21 -5.14 -17.18
CA ALA A 113 -26.04 -4.96 -15.74
C ALA A 113 -25.13 -3.77 -15.37
N TRP A 114 -25.48 -2.99 -14.32
CA TRP A 114 -24.76 -1.76 -13.93
C TRP A 114 -23.27 -1.96 -13.60
N TRP A 115 -22.85 -3.18 -13.26
CA TRP A 115 -21.47 -3.53 -12.93
C TRP A 115 -20.57 -3.86 -14.13
N ARG A 116 -21.10 -4.02 -15.36
CA ARG A 116 -20.36 -4.66 -16.47
C ARG A 116 -19.55 -3.74 -17.42
N ARG A 117 -19.30 -2.46 -17.09
CA ARG A 117 -18.53 -1.58 -18.00
C ARG A 117 -17.28 -1.00 -17.34
N ARG A 118 -16.21 -1.78 -17.30
CA ARG A 118 -14.82 -1.30 -17.19
C ARG A 118 -14.17 -1.39 -18.57
N GLY A 119 -13.98 -0.24 -19.21
CA GLY A 119 -13.27 -0.14 -20.48
C GLY A 119 -12.59 1.22 -20.58
N SER A 120 -11.26 1.18 -20.63
CA SER A 120 -10.38 2.32 -20.90
C SER A 120 -10.71 2.93 -22.28
N SER A 121 -11.59 3.92 -22.28
CA SER A 121 -11.74 4.87 -23.38
C SER A 121 -11.06 6.16 -22.91
N LYS A 122 -10.08 6.68 -23.67
CA LYS A 122 -9.54 8.04 -23.46
C LYS A 122 -10.72 9.00 -23.36
N ALA A 123 -11.01 9.47 -22.14
CA ALA A 123 -12.19 10.26 -21.87
C ALA A 123 -11.99 11.66 -22.50
N LYS A 124 -12.84 12.02 -23.47
CA LYS A 124 -13.01 13.43 -23.84
C LYS A 124 -13.55 14.16 -22.61
N ALA A 125 -13.10 15.41 -22.40
CA ALA A 125 -13.64 16.26 -21.35
C ALA A 125 -15.18 16.27 -21.43
N PRO A 126 -15.89 16.08 -20.31
CA PRO A 126 -17.34 16.08 -20.32
C PRO A 126 -17.86 17.43 -20.85
N PRO A 127 -18.98 17.45 -21.58
CA PRO A 127 -19.61 18.70 -21.97
C PRO A 127 -19.98 19.52 -20.73
N PHE A 128 -19.85 20.84 -20.81
CA PHE A 128 -20.19 21.75 -19.71
C PHE A 128 -21.61 21.44 -19.19
N PRO A 129 -21.81 21.29 -17.87
CA PRO A 129 -23.09 20.89 -17.31
C PRO A 129 -24.16 21.94 -17.59
N ARG A 130 -25.33 21.47 -18.00
CA ARG A 130 -26.49 22.33 -18.32
C ARG A 130 -27.47 22.45 -17.16
N ARG A 131 -27.43 21.50 -16.22
CA ARG A 131 -28.29 21.46 -15.04
C ARG A 131 -27.61 22.21 -13.89
N ARG A 132 -28.43 22.73 -12.99
CA ARG A 132 -27.99 23.41 -11.77
C ARG A 132 -28.70 22.80 -10.57
N ILE A 133 -28.11 23.01 -9.40
CA ILE A 133 -28.61 22.54 -8.11
C ILE A 133 -28.90 23.71 -7.19
N VAL A 134 -29.82 23.48 -6.25
CA VAL A 134 -30.05 24.35 -5.10
C VAL A 134 -30.15 23.46 -3.87
N ASP A 135 -29.18 23.60 -2.98
CA ASP A 135 -29.08 22.82 -1.77
C ASP A 135 -29.10 23.72 -0.54
N THR A 136 -29.90 23.38 0.45
CA THR A 136 -30.07 24.14 1.69
C THR A 136 -29.76 23.22 2.87
N PHE A 137 -28.92 23.66 3.80
CA PHE A 137 -28.51 22.86 4.95
C PHE A 137 -28.55 23.67 6.23
N ARG A 138 -28.92 23.04 7.33
CA ARG A 138 -28.64 23.52 8.68
C ARG A 138 -27.41 22.79 9.20
N VAL A 139 -26.37 23.54 9.51
CA VAL A 139 -25.08 23.00 9.95
C VAL A 139 -24.65 23.55 11.30
N VAL A 140 -24.00 22.72 12.11
CA VAL A 140 -23.46 23.08 13.43
C VAL A 140 -21.99 22.68 13.54
N GLU A 141 -21.22 23.40 14.34
CA GLU A 141 -19.86 22.97 14.68
C GLU A 141 -19.90 21.74 15.57
N VAL A 142 -19.13 20.71 15.21
CA VAL A 142 -19.00 19.51 16.03
C VAL A 142 -18.26 19.81 17.33
N GLU A 143 -17.26 20.70 17.27
CA GLU A 143 -16.58 21.25 18.44
C GLU A 143 -16.60 22.79 18.35
N PRO A 144 -17.25 23.49 19.29
CA PRO A 144 -17.34 24.95 19.26
C PRO A 144 -15.96 25.59 19.32
N SER A 145 -15.53 26.19 18.21
CA SER A 145 -14.19 26.77 18.07
C SER A 145 -14.13 28.23 18.53
N GLY A 146 -15.29 28.89 18.69
CA GLY A 146 -15.40 30.30 19.03
C GLY A 146 -14.87 31.25 17.95
N ARG A 147 -14.54 30.75 16.75
CA ARG A 147 -14.00 31.53 15.64
C ARG A 147 -15.11 31.97 14.68
N SER A 148 -14.97 33.18 14.13
CA SER A 148 -15.81 33.61 13.00
C SER A 148 -15.51 32.74 11.77
N ARG A 149 -16.56 32.24 11.11
CA ARG A 149 -16.46 31.39 9.92
C ARG A 149 -16.30 32.23 8.64
N ASP A 150 -15.30 31.89 7.83
CA ASP A 150 -15.06 32.49 6.50
C ASP A 150 -15.80 31.70 5.41
N TRP A 151 -17.10 31.98 5.27
CA TRP A 151 -17.95 31.41 4.21
C TRP A 151 -17.44 31.72 2.79
N PRO A 152 -16.94 32.94 2.47
CA PRO A 152 -16.29 33.20 1.19
C PRO A 152 -15.10 32.27 0.89
N SER A 153 -14.31 31.88 1.89
CA SER A 153 -13.26 30.88 1.70
C SER A 153 -13.80 29.49 1.44
N LEU A 154 -14.93 29.11 2.06
CA LEU A 154 -15.61 27.84 1.77
C LEU A 154 -16.15 27.84 0.33
N GLU A 155 -16.76 28.93 -0.13
CA GLU A 155 -17.20 29.10 -1.52
C GLU A 155 -16.04 28.91 -2.50
N ARG A 156 -14.91 29.62 -2.30
CA ARG A 156 -13.73 29.48 -3.18
C ARG A 156 -13.19 28.05 -3.23
N ARG A 157 -13.23 27.34 -2.11
CA ARG A 157 -12.79 25.94 -2.05
C ARG A 157 -13.76 25.01 -2.77
N LEU A 158 -15.06 25.18 -2.56
CA LEU A 158 -16.08 24.44 -3.30
C LEU A 158 -15.95 24.68 -4.81
N ASP A 159 -15.80 25.93 -5.22
CA ASP A 159 -15.63 26.32 -6.62
C ASP A 159 -14.42 25.63 -7.27
N GLY A 160 -13.27 25.62 -6.59
CA GLY A 160 -12.07 24.90 -7.04
C GLY A 160 -12.29 23.39 -7.15
N LEU A 161 -13.05 22.78 -6.23
CA LEU A 161 -13.39 21.36 -6.29
C LEU A 161 -14.34 21.04 -7.46
N LEU A 162 -15.33 21.90 -7.71
CA LEU A 162 -16.23 21.77 -8.86
C LEU A 162 -15.49 21.99 -10.18
N ALA A 163 -14.47 22.86 -10.22
CA ALA A 163 -13.61 23.04 -11.39
C ALA A 163 -12.82 21.77 -11.71
N LEU A 164 -12.36 21.03 -10.69
CA LEU A 164 -11.77 19.70 -10.88
C LEU A 164 -12.80 18.71 -11.46
N LEU A 165 -14.06 18.72 -10.99
CA LEU A 165 -15.12 17.90 -11.57
C LEU A 165 -15.39 18.24 -13.04
N LEU A 166 -15.43 19.52 -13.38
CA LEU A 166 -15.59 20.01 -14.76
C LEU A 166 -14.47 19.51 -15.69
N ALA A 167 -13.23 19.46 -15.17
CA ALA A 167 -12.09 18.91 -15.89
C ALA A 167 -12.10 17.36 -15.99
N GLY A 168 -13.10 16.68 -15.43
CA GLY A 168 -13.15 15.22 -15.32
C GLY A 168 -12.29 14.64 -14.19
N GLY A 169 -11.72 15.50 -13.34
CA GLY A 169 -10.85 15.17 -12.21
C GLY A 169 -11.61 14.77 -10.94
N TRP A 170 -12.62 13.92 -11.05
CA TRP A 170 -13.40 13.45 -9.89
C TRP A 170 -12.53 12.83 -8.79
N LYS A 171 -11.50 12.09 -9.20
CA LYS A 171 -10.54 11.47 -8.29
C LYS A 171 -9.85 12.56 -7.50
N ALA A 172 -9.14 13.47 -8.16
CA ALA A 172 -8.40 14.58 -7.54
C ALA A 172 -9.27 15.43 -6.58
N ALA A 173 -10.52 15.75 -6.96
CA ALA A 173 -11.44 16.47 -6.08
C ALA A 173 -11.68 15.71 -4.78
N ARG A 174 -11.96 14.42 -4.86
CA ARG A 174 -12.17 13.55 -3.69
C ARG A 174 -10.88 13.36 -2.87
N GLU A 175 -9.74 13.15 -3.52
CA GLU A 175 -8.43 13.00 -2.85
C GLU A 175 -8.13 14.19 -1.93
N SER A 176 -8.43 15.41 -2.39
CA SER A 176 -8.21 16.63 -1.63
C SER A 176 -9.09 16.77 -0.37
N LEU A 177 -10.18 16.01 -0.28
CA LEU A 177 -11.13 16.03 0.85
C LEU A 177 -10.95 14.87 1.82
N ILE A 178 -10.55 13.69 1.34
CA ILE A 178 -10.50 12.48 2.17
C ILE A 178 -9.59 12.65 3.38
N GLU A 179 -8.37 13.19 3.21
CA GLU A 179 -7.45 13.33 4.35
C GLU A 179 -7.94 14.38 5.36
N PRO A 180 -8.39 15.59 4.98
CA PRO A 180 -9.03 16.53 5.92
C PRO A 180 -10.21 15.93 6.67
N VAL A 181 -11.11 15.21 5.98
CA VAL A 181 -12.24 14.52 6.64
C VAL A 181 -11.72 13.47 7.62
N CYS A 182 -10.76 12.65 7.21
CA CYS A 182 -10.17 11.64 8.09
C CYS A 182 -9.49 12.30 9.30
N ALA A 183 -8.78 13.42 9.14
CA ALA A 183 -8.19 14.17 10.23
C ALA A 183 -9.24 14.62 11.26
N THR A 184 -10.40 15.11 10.81
CA THR A 184 -11.54 15.40 11.68
C THR A 184 -12.05 14.14 12.39
N LEU A 185 -12.23 13.03 11.66
CA LEU A 185 -12.70 11.76 12.23
C LEU A 185 -11.73 11.17 13.27
N ARG A 186 -10.41 11.27 13.06
CA ARG A 186 -9.39 10.75 14.01
C ARG A 186 -9.51 11.40 15.39
N ARG A 187 -9.82 12.70 15.45
CA ARG A 187 -10.02 13.43 16.73
C ARG A 187 -11.19 12.83 17.53
N HIS A 188 -12.23 12.38 16.84
CA HIS A 188 -13.42 11.77 17.46
C HIS A 188 -13.18 10.33 17.88
N LEU A 189 -12.46 9.54 17.08
CA LEU A 189 -12.23 8.11 17.35
C LEU A 189 -11.29 7.85 18.53
N ARG A 190 -10.43 8.82 18.90
CA ARG A 190 -9.39 8.68 19.96
C ARG A 190 -8.59 7.36 19.88
N GLY A 191 -8.37 6.84 18.66
CA GLY A 191 -7.64 5.58 18.42
C GLY A 191 -8.41 4.28 18.66
N SER A 192 -9.71 4.32 18.96
CA SER A 192 -10.57 3.14 19.14
C SER A 192 -11.19 2.65 17.83
N VAL A 193 -11.44 1.34 17.73
CA VAL A 193 -12.25 0.78 16.64
C VAL A 193 -13.71 1.21 16.87
N PRO A 194 -14.37 1.86 15.89
CA PRO A 194 -15.72 2.34 16.06
C PRO A 194 -16.70 1.18 16.21
N VAL A 195 -17.70 1.34 17.09
CA VAL A 195 -18.84 0.43 17.17
C VAL A 195 -19.76 0.71 15.99
N PHE A 196 -20.13 -0.31 15.24
CA PHE A 196 -21.12 -0.17 14.17
C PHE A 196 -22.52 -0.13 14.76
N LEU A 197 -23.17 1.02 14.60
CA LEU A 197 -24.57 1.21 15.00
C LEU A 197 -25.51 0.67 13.91
N PRO A 198 -26.72 0.22 14.28
CA PRO A 198 -27.70 -0.28 13.32
C PRO A 198 -28.01 0.74 12.21
N LEU A 199 -28.13 0.24 10.98
CA LEU A 199 -28.43 1.01 9.78
C LEU A 199 -29.56 0.31 9.03
N ALA A 200 -30.72 0.94 8.95
CA ALA A 200 -31.85 0.45 8.17
C ALA A 200 -31.92 1.21 6.84
N ILE A 201 -31.97 0.47 5.73
CA ILE A 201 -32.06 1.02 4.38
C ILE A 201 -33.27 0.41 3.68
N GLY A 202 -34.30 1.22 3.43
CA GLY A 202 -35.43 0.88 2.56
C GLY A 202 -35.15 1.35 1.14
N ILE A 203 -35.43 0.51 0.15
CA ILE A 203 -35.30 0.85 -1.28
C ILE A 203 -36.59 0.43 -1.96
N GLU A 204 -37.30 1.39 -2.54
CA GLU A 204 -38.61 1.21 -3.16
C GLU A 204 -38.67 2.01 -4.47
N ASN A 205 -39.27 1.44 -5.51
CA ASN A 205 -39.66 2.22 -6.67
C ASN A 205 -41.05 2.79 -6.40
N ASP A 206 -41.20 4.11 -6.45
CA ASP A 206 -42.50 4.74 -6.28
C ASP A 206 -43.37 4.46 -7.52
N THR A 207 -44.59 3.98 -7.31
CA THR A 207 -45.55 3.60 -8.37
C THR A 207 -45.99 4.83 -9.17
N GLY A 208 -45.25 5.12 -10.25
CA GLY A 208 -45.49 6.26 -11.14
C GLY A 208 -44.31 7.23 -11.27
N ALA A 209 -43.28 7.09 -10.42
CA ALA A 209 -42.08 7.91 -10.47
C ALA A 209 -41.04 7.35 -11.47
N LYS A 210 -40.23 8.25 -12.06
CA LYS A 210 -39.05 7.88 -12.87
C LYS A 210 -37.79 7.67 -12.01
N GLU A 211 -37.96 7.51 -10.71
CA GLU A 211 -36.90 7.58 -9.70
C GLU A 211 -37.08 6.45 -8.68
N THR A 212 -35.98 6.02 -8.05
CA THR A 212 -35.99 5.05 -6.95
C THR A 212 -35.84 5.78 -5.63
N LEU A 213 -36.71 5.51 -4.66
CA LEU A 213 -36.68 6.11 -3.34
C LEU A 213 -35.83 5.25 -2.39
N VAL A 214 -34.85 5.88 -1.74
CA VAL A 214 -34.02 5.28 -0.69
C VAL A 214 -34.31 5.98 0.63
N ARG A 215 -34.74 5.22 1.64
CA ARG A 215 -34.99 5.73 2.99
C ARG A 215 -33.96 5.15 3.95
N ILE A 216 -33.32 5.99 4.74
CA ILE A 216 -32.23 5.59 5.63
C ILE A 216 -32.56 6.00 7.06
N ARG A 217 -32.39 5.05 7.99
CA ARG A 217 -32.42 5.31 9.43
C ARG A 217 -31.16 4.79 10.09
N SER A 218 -30.47 5.65 10.83
CA SER A 218 -29.21 5.34 11.50
C SER A 218 -29.03 6.25 12.70
N ALA A 219 -28.22 5.85 13.67
CA ALA A 219 -27.63 6.83 14.56
C ALA A 219 -26.72 7.78 13.76
N ASP A 220 -26.71 9.06 14.12
CA ASP A 220 -25.85 10.07 13.52
C ASP A 220 -24.39 9.81 13.90
N THR A 221 -23.52 9.96 12.90
CA THR A 221 -22.10 9.73 13.04
C THR A 221 -21.32 10.83 12.33
N PRO A 222 -20.16 11.25 12.83
CA PRO A 222 -19.37 12.28 12.17
C PRO A 222 -19.14 11.96 10.69
N ALA A 223 -19.38 12.96 9.83
CA ALA A 223 -19.31 12.86 8.37
C ALA A 223 -20.28 11.85 7.71
N PHE A 224 -21.36 11.42 8.39
CA PHE A 224 -22.31 10.42 7.89
C PHE A 224 -22.75 10.65 6.43
N LEU A 225 -23.21 11.85 6.10
CA LEU A 225 -23.68 12.17 4.76
C LEU A 225 -22.59 12.08 3.70
N PHE A 226 -21.38 12.56 4.02
CA PHE A 226 -20.24 12.42 3.11
C PHE A 226 -19.97 10.94 2.81
N GLN A 227 -19.99 10.10 3.83
CA GLN A 227 -19.77 8.65 3.70
C GLN A 227 -20.83 7.99 2.81
N LEU A 228 -22.10 8.30 3.07
CA LEU A 228 -23.26 7.80 2.34
C LEU A 228 -23.22 8.22 0.87
N LEU A 229 -23.06 9.52 0.61
CA LEU A 229 -23.07 10.08 -0.74
C LEU A 229 -21.85 9.65 -1.55
N THR A 230 -20.71 9.42 -0.87
CA THR A 230 -19.54 8.80 -1.51
C THR A 230 -19.85 7.39 -1.98
N ALA A 231 -20.59 6.59 -1.20
CA ALA A 231 -21.04 5.27 -1.62
C ALA A 231 -21.90 5.34 -2.89
N PHE A 232 -22.84 6.29 -2.94
CA PHE A 232 -23.75 6.47 -4.07
C PHE A 232 -22.96 6.89 -5.32
N ALA A 233 -22.07 7.87 -5.19
CA ALA A 233 -21.21 8.34 -6.26
C ALA A 233 -20.31 7.23 -6.81
N MET A 234 -19.71 6.39 -5.94
CA MET A 234 -18.87 5.25 -6.33
C MET A 234 -19.65 4.17 -7.09
N ARG A 235 -20.97 4.09 -6.93
CA ARG A 235 -21.84 3.18 -7.70
C ARG A 235 -22.44 3.84 -8.95
N GLY A 236 -22.19 5.13 -9.13
CA GLY A 236 -22.75 5.89 -10.24
C GLY A 236 -24.23 6.18 -10.09
N LEU A 237 -24.72 6.23 -8.84
CA LEU A 237 -26.06 6.71 -8.53
C LEU A 237 -26.07 8.23 -8.55
N HIS A 238 -27.13 8.80 -9.12
CA HIS A 238 -27.34 10.24 -9.15
C HIS A 238 -28.54 10.60 -8.28
N VAL A 239 -28.31 11.51 -7.32
CA VAL A 239 -29.33 12.03 -6.41
C VAL A 239 -30.09 13.14 -7.13
N ARG A 240 -31.42 12.99 -7.25
CA ARG A 240 -32.31 13.95 -7.90
C ARG A 240 -32.84 14.98 -6.90
N TRP A 241 -33.23 14.47 -5.75
CA TRP A 241 -33.49 15.26 -4.57
C TRP A 241 -33.15 14.45 -3.32
N MET A 242 -32.84 15.14 -2.25
CA MET A 242 -32.55 14.54 -0.95
C MET A 242 -33.13 15.40 0.15
N ARG A 243 -33.67 14.75 1.17
CA ARG A 243 -34.11 15.33 2.43
C ARG A 243 -33.36 14.67 3.58
N ILE A 244 -32.75 15.50 4.42
CA ILE A 244 -31.97 15.08 5.58
C ILE A 244 -32.64 15.62 6.82
N GLU A 245 -32.75 14.76 7.83
CA GLU A 245 -33.28 15.13 9.13
C GLU A 245 -32.61 14.32 10.24
N THR A 246 -31.94 14.99 11.15
CA THR A 246 -31.35 14.40 12.35
C THR A 246 -32.13 14.86 13.58
N ARG A 247 -32.82 13.94 14.26
CA ARG A 247 -33.58 14.22 15.49
C ARG A 247 -33.08 13.33 16.62
N ASP A 248 -32.76 13.93 17.77
CA ASP A 248 -32.29 13.20 18.96
C ASP A 248 -31.10 12.24 18.69
N GLY A 249 -30.25 12.59 17.72
CA GLY A 249 -29.11 11.77 17.29
C GLY A 249 -29.48 10.60 16.35
N GLU A 250 -30.71 10.54 15.86
CA GLU A 250 -31.16 9.61 14.82
C GLU A 250 -31.33 10.34 13.48
N VAL A 251 -30.62 9.87 12.47
CA VAL A 251 -30.70 10.29 11.07
C VAL A 251 -31.91 9.62 10.41
N ARG A 252 -32.68 10.41 9.66
CA ARG A 252 -33.87 10.01 8.90
C ARG A 252 -33.82 10.65 7.52
N ASP A 253 -33.08 10.03 6.63
CA ASP A 253 -32.85 10.58 5.29
C ASP A 253 -33.77 9.93 4.25
N GLU A 254 -34.21 10.73 3.29
CA GLU A 254 -34.95 10.29 2.12
C GLU A 254 -34.29 10.83 0.86
N LEU A 255 -33.94 9.94 -0.06
CA LEU A 255 -33.25 10.29 -1.29
C LEU A 255 -33.98 9.70 -2.49
N ALA A 256 -34.27 10.50 -3.50
CA ALA A 256 -34.60 9.98 -4.81
C ALA A 256 -33.34 9.83 -5.65
N VAL A 257 -33.08 8.61 -6.11
CA VAL A 257 -31.90 8.25 -6.88
C VAL A 257 -32.26 7.67 -8.24
N THR A 258 -31.32 7.83 -9.17
CA THR A 258 -31.38 7.24 -10.52
C THR A 258 -30.05 6.59 -10.87
N GLY A 259 -30.08 5.68 -11.84
CA GLY A 259 -28.87 5.11 -12.44
C GLY A 259 -28.09 6.11 -13.30
N ARG A 260 -26.98 5.68 -13.90
CA ARG A 260 -26.14 6.52 -14.78
C ARG A 260 -26.86 7.03 -16.02
N ASP A 261 -27.87 6.30 -16.47
CA ASP A 261 -28.74 6.62 -17.59
C ASP A 261 -29.95 7.48 -17.18
N LEU A 262 -29.99 7.93 -15.92
CA LEU A 262 -31.10 8.68 -15.32
C LEU A 262 -32.42 7.90 -15.29
N ALA A 263 -32.34 6.57 -15.37
CA ALA A 263 -33.49 5.66 -15.23
C ALA A 263 -33.64 5.21 -13.76
N PRO A 264 -34.85 4.75 -13.36
CA PRO A 264 -35.03 4.09 -12.06
C PRO A 264 -34.25 2.79 -12.01
N LEU A 265 -33.84 2.39 -10.81
CA LEU A 265 -33.09 1.18 -10.56
C LEU A 265 -33.98 -0.07 -10.65
N ASP A 266 -33.39 -1.20 -11.04
CA ASP A 266 -34.03 -2.51 -10.98
C ASP A 266 -33.97 -3.04 -9.54
N VAL A 267 -34.89 -2.55 -8.69
CA VAL A 267 -34.89 -2.83 -7.24
C VAL A 267 -35.04 -4.33 -6.93
N GLU A 268 -35.78 -5.08 -7.75
CA GLU A 268 -35.95 -6.53 -7.57
C GLU A 268 -34.62 -7.27 -7.75
N ARG A 269 -33.82 -6.86 -8.73
CA ARG A 269 -32.56 -7.52 -9.04
C ARG A 269 -31.38 -6.97 -8.23
N GLU A 270 -31.39 -5.67 -7.92
CA GLU A 270 -30.20 -4.93 -7.49
C GLU A 270 -30.35 -4.32 -6.09
N GLY A 271 -31.56 -4.36 -5.51
CA GLY A 271 -31.86 -3.76 -4.23
C GLY A 271 -31.04 -4.30 -3.07
N ASP A 272 -30.85 -5.63 -2.99
CA ASP A 272 -30.04 -6.25 -1.92
C ASP A 272 -28.56 -5.88 -2.03
N ALA A 273 -28.00 -5.95 -3.24
CA ALA A 273 -26.61 -5.57 -3.48
C ALA A 273 -26.37 -4.09 -3.18
N LEU A 274 -27.33 -3.22 -3.51
CA LEU A 274 -27.24 -1.80 -3.20
C LEU A 274 -27.33 -1.54 -1.69
N ARG A 275 -28.26 -2.19 -0.97
CA ARG A 275 -28.34 -2.11 0.50
C ARG A 275 -27.03 -2.53 1.15
N ALA A 276 -26.47 -3.67 0.73
CA ALA A 276 -25.21 -4.18 1.25
C ALA A 276 -24.04 -3.21 0.95
N ALA A 277 -23.93 -2.72 -0.28
CA ALA A 277 -22.89 -1.77 -0.68
C ALA A 277 -22.93 -0.48 0.15
N VAL A 278 -24.11 0.12 0.31
CA VAL A 278 -24.28 1.35 1.08
C VAL A 278 -23.92 1.13 2.54
N ALA A 279 -24.40 0.03 3.14
CA ALA A 279 -24.07 -0.30 4.52
C ALA A 279 -22.57 -0.54 4.74
N LEU A 280 -21.93 -1.28 3.85
CA LEU A 280 -20.50 -1.58 3.93
C LEU A 280 -19.63 -0.34 3.69
N VAL A 281 -19.93 0.50 2.70
CA VAL A 281 -19.17 1.75 2.48
C VAL A 281 -19.32 2.71 3.65
N LYS A 282 -20.52 2.82 4.24
CA LYS A 282 -20.73 3.58 5.48
C LYS A 282 -19.85 3.04 6.59
N ARG A 283 -19.89 1.73 6.87
CA ARG A 283 -19.05 1.13 7.93
C ARG A 283 -17.55 1.23 7.63
N PHE A 284 -17.14 1.10 6.37
CA PHE A 284 -15.75 1.18 5.96
C PHE A 284 -15.18 2.59 6.11
N THR A 285 -15.94 3.61 5.74
CA THR A 285 -15.53 5.02 5.90
C THR A 285 -15.35 5.43 7.36
N HIS A 286 -16.04 4.75 8.30
CA HIS A 286 -15.81 4.90 9.75
C HIS A 286 -14.46 4.38 10.22
N VAL A 287 -13.96 3.29 9.64
CA VAL A 287 -12.65 2.70 9.98
C VAL A 287 -11.52 3.24 9.09
N LEU A 288 -11.86 3.97 8.03
CA LEU A 288 -10.93 4.58 7.09
C LEU A 288 -9.82 5.42 7.74
N PRO A 289 -10.07 6.18 8.83
CA PRO A 289 -9.02 6.96 9.47
C PRO A 289 -7.91 6.11 10.12
N LEU A 290 -8.18 4.81 10.35
CA LEU A 290 -7.19 3.83 10.82
C LEU A 290 -6.24 3.38 9.71
N SER A 291 -6.57 3.72 8.45
CA SER A 291 -5.72 3.45 7.31
C SER A 291 -4.60 4.48 7.20
N PRO A 292 -3.36 4.05 6.93
CA PRO A 292 -2.24 4.94 6.62
C PRO A 292 -2.42 5.74 5.33
N ASP A 293 -3.18 5.20 4.38
CA ASP A 293 -3.61 5.91 3.17
C ASP A 293 -5.12 5.73 2.97
N PRO A 294 -5.93 6.61 3.60
CA PRO A 294 -7.39 6.57 3.50
C PRO A 294 -7.92 6.62 2.07
N GLU A 295 -7.24 7.35 1.20
CA GLU A 295 -7.65 7.57 -0.18
C GLU A 295 -7.49 6.27 -1.00
N LEU A 296 -6.30 5.68 -0.91
CA LEU A 296 -6.00 4.40 -1.54
C LEU A 296 -6.92 3.31 -1.01
N ALA A 297 -7.13 3.25 0.31
CA ALA A 297 -8.02 2.27 0.94
C ALA A 297 -9.45 2.35 0.42
N LEU A 298 -10.01 3.56 0.30
CA LEU A 298 -11.38 3.76 -0.21
C LEU A 298 -11.50 3.40 -1.69
N GLY A 299 -10.49 3.74 -2.50
CA GLY A 299 -10.43 3.34 -3.92
C GLY A 299 -10.44 1.82 -4.08
N ASN A 300 -9.53 1.14 -3.37
CA ASN A 300 -9.39 -0.32 -3.43
C ASN A 300 -10.64 -1.03 -2.87
N PHE A 301 -11.24 -0.50 -1.81
CA PHE A 301 -12.48 -1.05 -1.25
C PHE A 301 -13.66 -0.94 -2.21
N GLY A 302 -13.76 0.17 -2.94
CA GLY A 302 -14.78 0.32 -3.97
C GLY A 302 -14.72 -0.76 -5.04
N GLN A 303 -13.51 -1.07 -5.50
CA GLN A 303 -13.27 -2.16 -6.45
C GLN A 303 -13.55 -3.53 -5.83
N PHE A 304 -13.05 -3.78 -4.62
CA PHE A 304 -13.32 -5.02 -3.89
C PHE A 304 -14.82 -5.30 -3.78
N LEU A 305 -15.62 -4.29 -3.43
CA LEU A 305 -17.08 -4.42 -3.35
C LEU A 305 -17.73 -4.68 -4.71
N ASP A 306 -17.24 -4.07 -5.79
CA ASP A 306 -17.76 -4.35 -7.15
C ASP A 306 -17.52 -5.81 -7.52
N ASP A 307 -16.31 -6.33 -7.25
CA ASP A 307 -15.93 -7.71 -7.56
C ASP A 307 -16.70 -8.70 -6.67
N LEU A 308 -16.89 -8.38 -5.37
CA LEU A 308 -17.66 -9.20 -4.42
C LEU A 308 -19.14 -9.29 -4.81
N LEU A 309 -19.79 -8.16 -5.09
CA LEU A 309 -21.23 -8.11 -5.38
C LEU A 309 -21.56 -8.61 -6.80
N ALA A 310 -20.57 -8.76 -7.68
CA ALA A 310 -20.74 -9.41 -8.97
C ALA A 310 -20.87 -10.94 -8.87
N ARG A 311 -20.59 -11.54 -7.71
CA ARG A 311 -20.69 -12.99 -7.47
C ARG A 311 -22.13 -13.42 -7.21
N THR A 312 -22.41 -14.69 -7.48
CA THR A 312 -23.75 -15.29 -7.28
C THR A 312 -24.12 -15.42 -5.80
N ASP A 313 -23.13 -15.65 -4.93
CA ASP A 313 -23.30 -15.68 -3.48
C ASP A 313 -22.14 -14.93 -2.80
N TRP A 314 -22.51 -13.90 -2.05
CA TRP A 314 -21.63 -12.99 -1.30
C TRP A 314 -22.00 -12.92 0.19
N SER A 315 -22.98 -13.72 0.63
CA SER A 315 -23.51 -13.69 1.99
C SER A 315 -22.47 -14.04 3.06
N PRO A 316 -21.60 -15.06 2.87
CA PRO A 316 -20.58 -15.43 3.86
C PRO A 316 -19.53 -14.33 4.08
N GLU A 317 -19.07 -13.70 3.00
CA GLU A 317 -18.13 -12.60 3.05
C GLU A 317 -18.76 -11.36 3.67
N LEU A 318 -20.03 -11.07 3.34
CA LEU A 318 -20.75 -9.95 3.95
C LEU A 318 -20.79 -10.09 5.46
N ALA A 319 -21.23 -11.23 6.00
CA ALA A 319 -21.31 -11.48 7.44
C ALA A 319 -19.95 -11.26 8.13
N SER A 320 -18.87 -11.65 7.46
CA SER A 320 -17.51 -11.47 7.97
C SER A 320 -17.08 -10.00 7.97
N LEU A 321 -17.48 -9.23 6.95
CA LEU A 321 -17.24 -7.79 6.80
C LEU A 321 -18.16 -6.94 7.68
N GLU A 322 -19.21 -7.48 8.27
CA GLU A 322 -20.01 -6.72 9.24
C GLU A 322 -19.30 -6.51 10.58
N ARG A 323 -18.19 -7.23 10.83
CA ARG A 323 -17.40 -7.09 12.06
C ARG A 323 -16.49 -5.86 12.02
N PRO A 324 -16.49 -4.98 13.05
CA PRO A 324 -15.62 -3.80 13.09
C PRO A 324 -14.14 -4.10 12.93
N GLU A 325 -13.65 -5.16 13.58
CA GLU A 325 -12.25 -5.56 13.53
C GLU A 325 -11.84 -6.04 12.13
N ALA A 326 -12.76 -6.73 11.44
CA ALA A 326 -12.55 -7.21 10.07
C ALA A 326 -12.43 -6.03 9.10
N LEU A 327 -13.36 -5.07 9.13
CA LEU A 327 -13.27 -3.88 8.27
C LEU A 327 -12.09 -3.01 8.63
N ALA A 328 -11.72 -2.89 9.91
CA ALA A 328 -10.53 -2.14 10.31
C ALA A 328 -9.24 -2.79 9.78
N ALA A 329 -9.13 -4.12 9.84
CA ALA A 329 -8.00 -4.84 9.27
C ALA A 329 -7.95 -4.68 7.74
N LEU A 330 -9.11 -4.79 7.08
CA LEU A 330 -9.23 -4.57 5.64
C LEU A 330 -8.87 -3.13 5.26
N ALA A 331 -9.34 -2.12 5.98
CA ALA A 331 -9.04 -0.71 5.70
C ALA A 331 -7.55 -0.40 5.86
N LYS A 332 -6.89 -0.98 6.87
CA LYS A 332 -5.44 -0.93 7.00
C LYS A 332 -4.79 -1.54 5.76
N PHE A 333 -5.07 -2.81 5.48
CA PHE A 333 -4.49 -3.55 4.35
C PHE A 333 -4.65 -2.82 3.01
N LEU A 334 -5.87 -2.37 2.70
CA LEU A 334 -6.18 -1.70 1.43
C LEU A 334 -5.49 -0.34 1.27
N GLY A 335 -5.11 0.33 2.35
CA GLY A 335 -4.32 1.57 2.29
C GLY A 335 -2.81 1.37 2.44
N MET A 336 -2.33 0.13 2.51
CA MET A 336 -0.89 -0.14 2.64
C MET A 336 -0.15 0.13 1.37
N SER A 337 -0.68 -0.41 0.29
CA SER A 337 0.04 -0.53 -0.94
C SER A 337 -0.92 -0.88 -2.06
N GLU A 338 -0.80 -0.17 -3.17
CA GLU A 338 -1.44 -0.55 -4.42
C GLU A 338 -0.90 -1.90 -4.91
N PHE A 339 0.40 -2.16 -4.74
CA PHE A 339 1.02 -3.44 -5.07
C PHE A 339 0.40 -4.64 -4.32
N LEU A 340 0.31 -4.61 -2.99
CA LEU A 340 -0.35 -5.67 -2.21
C LEU A 340 -1.81 -5.86 -2.58
N TRP A 341 -2.50 -4.77 -2.92
CA TRP A 341 -3.86 -4.84 -3.44
C TRP A 341 -3.95 -5.56 -4.79
N GLU A 342 -3.09 -5.23 -5.75
CA GLU A 342 -3.06 -5.91 -7.04
C GLU A 342 -2.70 -7.41 -6.89
N ASP A 343 -1.83 -7.76 -5.95
CA ASP A 343 -1.55 -9.16 -5.66
C ASP A 343 -2.69 -9.87 -4.96
N PHE A 344 -3.38 -9.22 -4.04
CA PHE A 344 -4.60 -9.75 -3.44
C PHE A 344 -5.64 -10.08 -4.52
N LEU A 345 -5.81 -9.19 -5.51
CA LEU A 345 -6.67 -9.45 -6.68
C LEU A 345 -6.16 -10.61 -7.55
N ARG A 346 -4.85 -10.70 -7.77
CA ARG A 346 -4.23 -11.76 -8.58
C ARG A 346 -4.33 -13.14 -7.93
N LEU A 347 -4.13 -13.20 -6.61
CA LEU A 347 -4.03 -14.44 -5.83
C LEU A 347 -5.40 -15.02 -5.44
N ALA A 348 -6.51 -14.56 -6.03
CA ALA A 348 -7.87 -14.96 -5.69
C ALA A 348 -8.33 -14.40 -4.32
N PRO A 349 -8.98 -13.22 -4.30
CA PRO A 349 -9.46 -12.55 -3.07
C PRO A 349 -10.20 -13.46 -2.09
N GLU A 350 -10.97 -14.43 -2.58
CA GLU A 350 -11.72 -15.39 -1.76
C GLU A 350 -10.83 -16.29 -0.89
N GLU A 351 -9.63 -16.66 -1.35
CA GLU A 351 -8.70 -17.50 -0.60
C GLU A 351 -7.99 -16.68 0.48
N PHE A 352 -7.75 -15.39 0.23
CA PHE A 352 -6.89 -14.55 1.05
C PHE A 352 -7.66 -13.58 1.96
N LEU A 353 -8.95 -13.32 1.68
CA LEU A 353 -9.78 -12.46 2.51
C LEU A 353 -9.77 -12.92 3.98
N PRO A 354 -9.96 -14.21 4.33
CA PRO A 354 -9.90 -14.66 5.72
C PRO A 354 -8.59 -14.28 6.42
N LEU A 355 -7.44 -14.40 5.73
CA LEU A 355 -6.14 -14.00 6.29
C LEU A 355 -6.12 -12.51 6.64
N VAL A 356 -6.73 -11.66 5.83
CA VAL A 356 -6.80 -10.21 6.08
C VAL A 356 -7.75 -9.89 7.24
N ILE A 357 -8.89 -10.58 7.36
CA ILE A 357 -10.00 -10.15 8.23
C ILE A 357 -10.22 -10.96 9.51
N SER A 358 -9.71 -12.20 9.63
CA SER A 358 -9.99 -13.07 10.77
C SER A 358 -8.81 -13.27 11.71
N ALA A 359 -7.62 -12.73 11.40
CA ALA A 359 -6.40 -12.85 12.20
C ALA A 359 -5.86 -14.30 12.35
N GLU A 360 -6.73 -15.29 12.18
CA GLU A 360 -6.48 -16.71 12.16
C GLU A 360 -5.42 -17.06 11.11
N GLY A 361 -4.38 -17.80 11.53
CA GLY A 361 -3.22 -18.11 10.69
C GLY A 361 -2.18 -16.98 10.57
N LEU A 362 -2.42 -15.79 11.12
CA LEU A 362 -1.45 -14.69 11.17
C LEU A 362 -0.89 -14.41 12.57
N GLU A 363 -1.47 -14.97 13.64
CA GLU A 363 -1.03 -14.68 15.01
C GLU A 363 0.41 -15.15 15.28
N GLN A 364 0.79 -16.30 14.73
CA GLN A 364 2.08 -16.92 15.01
C GLN A 364 2.91 -17.08 13.75
N ARG A 365 4.24 -16.96 13.92
CA ARG A 365 5.20 -17.34 12.90
C ARG A 365 5.10 -18.84 12.62
N ARG A 366 5.13 -19.22 11.34
CA ARG A 366 5.17 -20.63 10.95
C ARG A 366 6.59 -21.20 11.08
N PRO A 367 6.78 -22.37 11.71
CA PRO A 367 8.06 -23.05 11.72
C PRO A 367 8.51 -23.44 10.30
N LYS A 368 9.83 -23.37 10.07
CA LYS A 368 10.43 -23.71 8.77
C LYS A 368 10.14 -25.14 8.33
N GLU A 369 10.15 -26.07 9.28
CA GLU A 369 9.91 -27.50 9.05
C GLU A 369 8.45 -27.78 8.65
N GLU A 370 7.51 -26.94 9.10
CA GLU A 370 6.11 -27.03 8.67
C GLU A 370 5.95 -26.52 7.24
N MET A 371 6.54 -25.36 6.92
CA MET A 371 6.59 -24.81 5.56
C MET A 371 7.21 -25.80 4.57
N ALA A 372 8.32 -26.45 4.95
CA ALA A 372 9.00 -27.44 4.11
C ALA A 372 8.13 -28.68 3.85
N ARG A 373 7.44 -29.20 4.87
CA ARG A 373 6.52 -30.35 4.72
C ARG A 373 5.35 -30.01 3.81
N GLU A 374 4.72 -28.86 4.02
CA GLU A 374 3.60 -28.42 3.17
C GLU A 374 4.03 -28.27 1.71
N LEU A 375 5.18 -27.64 1.45
CA LEU A 375 5.69 -27.50 0.08
C LEU A 375 5.96 -28.87 -0.55
N ALA A 376 6.62 -29.77 0.19
CA ALA A 376 6.91 -31.12 -0.27
C ALA A 376 5.63 -31.89 -0.65
N ASP A 377 4.59 -31.81 0.17
CA ASP A 377 3.29 -32.44 -0.09
C ASP A 377 2.63 -31.84 -1.34
N ARG A 378 2.65 -30.51 -1.48
CA ARG A 378 2.06 -29.80 -2.63
C ARG A 378 2.70 -30.17 -3.96
N ILE A 379 4.01 -30.37 -4.00
CA ILE A 379 4.75 -30.75 -5.21
C ILE A 379 4.85 -32.27 -5.42
N SER A 380 4.45 -33.08 -4.43
CA SER A 380 4.51 -34.53 -4.53
C SER A 380 3.67 -35.04 -5.71
N SER A 381 4.13 -36.11 -6.36
CA SER A 381 3.40 -36.83 -7.43
C SER A 381 2.98 -36.00 -8.66
N ARG A 382 3.57 -34.82 -8.87
CA ARG A 382 3.33 -33.95 -10.04
C ARG A 382 4.42 -34.09 -11.11
N ALA A 383 4.12 -33.68 -12.35
CA ALA A 383 5.14 -33.53 -13.39
C ALA A 383 6.08 -32.34 -13.09
N ARG A 384 7.29 -32.32 -13.67
CA ARG A 384 8.33 -31.28 -13.41
C ARG A 384 7.79 -29.85 -13.52
N THR A 385 7.10 -29.54 -14.61
CA THR A 385 6.55 -28.20 -14.86
C THR A 385 5.52 -27.83 -13.79
N GLU A 386 4.61 -28.75 -13.47
CA GLU A 386 3.59 -28.58 -12.44
C GLU A 386 4.17 -28.45 -11.03
N LYS A 387 5.31 -29.10 -10.74
CA LYS A 387 6.04 -28.94 -9.48
C LYS A 387 6.58 -27.52 -9.34
N ILE A 388 7.17 -26.98 -10.41
CA ILE A 388 7.71 -25.61 -10.44
C ILE A 388 6.57 -24.60 -10.29
N GLU A 389 5.46 -24.79 -10.99
CA GLU A 389 4.27 -23.93 -10.85
C GLU A 389 3.70 -23.98 -9.43
N ALA A 390 3.53 -25.18 -8.86
CA ALA A 390 3.02 -25.37 -7.50
C ALA A 390 3.95 -24.76 -6.44
N LEU A 391 5.27 -24.87 -6.61
CA LEU A 391 6.26 -24.24 -5.74
C LEU A 391 6.14 -22.72 -5.77
N ASN A 392 6.03 -22.13 -6.96
CA ASN A 392 5.91 -20.68 -7.09
C ASN A 392 4.56 -20.16 -6.56
N ALA A 393 3.47 -20.91 -6.77
CA ALA A 393 2.17 -20.59 -6.20
C ALA A 393 2.20 -20.66 -4.66
N TRP A 394 2.83 -21.69 -4.08
CA TRP A 394 3.03 -21.79 -2.63
C TRP A 394 3.88 -20.63 -2.09
N LYS A 395 5.00 -20.33 -2.75
CA LYS A 395 5.90 -19.22 -2.39
C LYS A 395 5.15 -17.89 -2.36
N ASP A 396 4.39 -17.58 -3.40
CA ASP A 396 3.64 -16.33 -3.49
C ASP A 396 2.58 -16.22 -2.39
N ARG A 397 1.86 -17.32 -2.13
CA ARG A 397 0.89 -17.41 -1.04
C ARG A 397 1.54 -17.18 0.33
N GLU A 398 2.64 -17.86 0.60
CA GLU A 398 3.33 -17.78 1.88
C GLU A 398 3.97 -16.40 2.09
N MET A 399 4.57 -15.82 1.04
CA MET A 399 5.06 -14.45 1.04
C MET A 399 3.95 -13.45 1.36
N PHE A 400 2.80 -13.55 0.70
CA PHE A 400 1.64 -12.69 0.96
C PHE A 400 1.16 -12.81 2.42
N ARG A 401 1.12 -14.04 2.96
CA ARG A 401 0.75 -14.29 4.36
C ARG A 401 1.71 -13.58 5.33
N ILE A 402 3.02 -13.74 5.11
CA ILE A 402 4.07 -13.14 5.95
C ILE A 402 4.02 -11.61 5.87
N GLU A 403 3.85 -11.04 4.67
CA GLU A 403 3.69 -9.59 4.47
C GLU A 403 2.44 -9.06 5.18
N THR A 404 1.30 -9.72 5.02
CA THR A 404 0.03 -9.34 5.66
C THR A 404 0.16 -9.38 7.19
N ARG A 405 0.83 -10.40 7.74
CA ARG A 405 1.13 -10.50 9.17
C ARG A 405 1.99 -9.33 9.66
N HIS A 406 3.06 -9.01 8.95
CA HIS A 406 3.96 -7.91 9.31
C HIS A 406 3.21 -6.57 9.33
N ILE A 407 2.49 -6.30 8.25
CA ILE A 407 1.81 -5.04 7.98
C ILE A 407 0.61 -4.80 8.90
N SER A 408 -0.06 -5.88 9.30
CA SER A 408 -1.15 -5.79 10.28
C SER A 408 -0.66 -5.60 11.72
N GLY A 409 0.66 -5.53 11.94
CA GLY A 409 1.26 -5.38 13.27
C GLY A 409 1.22 -6.65 14.13
N ARG A 410 1.05 -7.83 13.51
CA ARG A 410 0.96 -9.13 14.21
C ARG A 410 2.31 -9.83 14.39
N ALA A 411 3.31 -9.47 13.59
CA ALA A 411 4.68 -9.87 13.86
C ALA A 411 5.19 -9.13 15.11
N ALA A 412 5.78 -9.84 16.09
CA ALA A 412 6.20 -9.23 17.34
C ALA A 412 7.38 -8.26 17.14
N SER A 413 8.15 -8.44 16.06
CA SER A 413 9.22 -7.52 15.68
C SER A 413 9.56 -7.63 14.19
N PHE A 414 10.27 -6.61 13.68
CA PHE A 414 10.87 -6.67 12.34
C PHE A 414 11.84 -7.85 12.18
N ARG A 415 12.58 -8.20 13.25
CA ARG A 415 13.50 -9.35 13.26
C ARG A 415 12.75 -10.66 13.00
N GLU A 416 11.58 -10.84 13.62
CA GLU A 416 10.76 -12.03 13.43
C GLU A 416 10.23 -12.13 11.99
N PHE A 417 9.67 -11.04 11.45
CA PHE A 417 9.25 -10.96 10.06
C PHE A 417 10.39 -11.33 9.10
N SER A 418 11.57 -10.74 9.33
CA SER A 418 12.74 -10.95 8.47
C SER A 418 13.24 -12.40 8.49
N ALA A 419 13.24 -13.03 9.66
CA ALA A 419 13.56 -14.44 9.82
C ALA A 419 12.53 -15.35 9.14
N GLU A 420 11.24 -15.07 9.29
CA GLU A 420 10.15 -15.82 8.66
C GLU A 420 10.22 -15.75 7.12
N MET A 421 10.43 -14.55 6.57
CA MET A 421 10.62 -14.34 5.13
C MET A 421 11.85 -15.10 4.60
N SER A 422 12.94 -15.09 5.37
CA SER A 422 14.18 -15.77 5.00
C SER A 422 14.05 -17.30 5.07
N ASP A 423 13.27 -17.83 6.01
CA ASP A 423 12.99 -19.26 6.10
C ASP A 423 12.09 -19.75 4.98
N MET A 424 11.04 -18.98 4.62
CA MET A 424 10.23 -19.26 3.44
C MET A 424 11.11 -19.30 2.18
N ALA A 425 12.02 -18.34 2.04
CA ALA A 425 12.94 -18.29 0.91
C ALA A 425 13.90 -19.48 0.89
N ASP A 426 14.48 -19.87 2.04
CA ASP A 426 15.31 -21.07 2.15
C ASP A 426 14.54 -22.33 1.72
N VAL A 427 13.29 -22.48 2.13
CA VAL A 427 12.43 -23.62 1.75
C VAL A 427 12.20 -23.65 0.24
N ALA A 428 11.81 -22.52 -0.35
CA ALA A 428 11.56 -22.43 -1.80
C ALA A 428 12.84 -22.70 -2.62
N VAL A 429 13.96 -22.06 -2.24
CA VAL A 429 15.26 -22.18 -2.91
C VAL A 429 15.77 -23.62 -2.84
N ARG A 430 15.72 -24.25 -1.66
CA ARG A 430 16.18 -25.62 -1.50
C ARG A 430 15.35 -26.61 -2.32
N ALA A 431 14.02 -26.51 -2.24
CA ALA A 431 13.13 -27.37 -3.00
C ALA A 431 13.36 -27.23 -4.52
N LEU A 432 13.50 -26.00 -5.03
CA LEU A 432 13.78 -25.79 -6.45
C LEU A 432 15.17 -26.31 -6.86
N PHE A 433 16.19 -26.08 -6.03
CA PHE A 433 17.53 -26.60 -6.29
C PHE A 433 17.52 -28.12 -6.42
N ASP A 434 16.85 -28.81 -5.49
CA ASP A 434 16.75 -30.27 -5.52
C ASP A 434 15.98 -30.77 -6.75
N LEU A 435 14.86 -30.12 -7.10
CA LEU A 435 14.08 -30.46 -8.31
C LEU A 435 14.90 -30.32 -9.60
N VAL A 436 15.62 -29.21 -9.76
CA VAL A 436 16.42 -28.95 -10.95
C VAL A 436 17.64 -29.89 -11.00
N ARG A 437 18.28 -30.15 -9.85
CA ARG A 437 19.39 -31.10 -9.75
C ARG A 437 18.95 -32.51 -10.14
N GLU A 438 17.87 -33.03 -9.56
CA GLU A 438 17.36 -34.38 -9.84
C GLU A 438 16.99 -34.59 -11.31
N ASP A 439 16.34 -33.58 -11.91
CA ASP A 439 15.99 -33.59 -13.33
C ASP A 439 17.23 -33.61 -14.24
N ARG A 440 18.29 -32.88 -13.86
CA ARG A 440 19.58 -32.90 -14.57
C ARG A 440 20.29 -34.24 -14.41
N GLU A 441 20.35 -34.77 -13.19
CA GLU A 441 20.96 -36.07 -12.88
C GLU A 441 20.26 -37.21 -13.63
N THR A 442 18.94 -37.14 -13.80
CA THR A 442 18.18 -38.12 -14.59
C THR A 442 18.59 -38.11 -16.07
N ARG A 443 18.90 -36.93 -16.64
CA ARG A 443 19.26 -36.77 -18.06
C ARG A 443 20.73 -37.08 -18.35
N HIS A 444 21.64 -36.69 -17.46
CA HIS A 444 23.08 -36.69 -17.71
C HIS A 444 23.90 -37.56 -16.76
N GLY A 445 23.26 -38.18 -15.75
CA GLY A 445 23.95 -38.81 -14.63
C GLY A 445 24.46 -37.80 -13.61
N ARG A 446 25.08 -38.31 -12.55
CA ARG A 446 25.64 -37.49 -11.46
C ARG A 446 27.04 -37.01 -11.81
N PRO A 447 27.39 -35.75 -11.51
CA PRO A 447 28.74 -35.26 -11.74
C PRO A 447 29.73 -36.01 -10.84
N ARG A 448 30.83 -36.48 -11.42
CA ARG A 448 31.95 -37.12 -10.72
C ARG A 448 33.23 -36.34 -10.96
N LEU A 449 34.09 -36.29 -9.94
CA LEU A 449 35.45 -35.82 -10.06
C LEU A 449 36.28 -36.80 -10.93
N GLU A 450 37.47 -36.39 -11.33
CA GLU A 450 38.40 -37.24 -12.10
C GLU A 450 38.78 -38.54 -11.38
N ASP A 451 38.78 -38.53 -10.04
CA ASP A 451 39.05 -39.69 -9.19
C ASP A 451 37.83 -40.63 -9.00
N GLY A 452 36.69 -40.32 -9.64
CA GLY A 452 35.47 -41.10 -9.59
C GLY A 452 34.55 -40.84 -8.40
N ARG A 453 34.94 -40.02 -7.42
CA ARG A 453 34.05 -39.56 -6.34
C ARG A 453 32.95 -38.67 -6.90
N LEU A 454 31.80 -38.58 -6.21
CA LEU A 454 30.76 -37.62 -6.58
C LEU A 454 31.30 -36.20 -6.42
N CYS A 455 31.13 -35.36 -7.45
CA CYS A 455 31.43 -33.94 -7.37
C CYS A 455 30.29 -33.25 -6.63
N ARG A 456 30.59 -32.73 -5.44
CA ARG A 456 29.61 -32.08 -4.57
C ARG A 456 29.26 -30.68 -5.08
N LEU A 457 28.01 -30.27 -4.86
CA LEU A 457 27.49 -28.95 -5.28
C LEU A 457 27.03 -28.17 -4.05
N CYS A 458 27.22 -26.86 -4.05
CA CYS A 458 26.74 -25.97 -3.00
C CYS A 458 26.09 -24.73 -3.62
N LEU A 459 24.86 -24.43 -3.21
CA LEU A 459 24.23 -23.13 -3.44
C LEU A 459 24.36 -22.30 -2.17
N ALA A 460 25.01 -21.14 -2.27
CA ALA A 460 25.18 -20.22 -1.15
C ALA A 460 24.36 -18.94 -1.35
N GLY A 461 23.69 -18.49 -0.29
CA GLY A 461 23.04 -17.19 -0.22
C GLY A 461 24.02 -16.10 0.19
N LEU A 462 23.82 -14.90 -0.35
CA LEU A 462 24.59 -13.68 -0.07
C LEU A 462 23.67 -12.52 0.35
N GLY A 463 24.28 -11.39 0.68
CA GLY A 463 23.60 -10.15 1.09
C GLY A 463 22.46 -10.36 2.09
N LYS A 464 21.23 -9.94 1.75
CA LYS A 464 20.09 -10.02 2.69
C LYS A 464 19.58 -11.43 2.89
N PHE A 465 19.61 -12.26 1.86
CA PHE A 465 19.18 -13.65 1.96
C PHE A 465 20.19 -14.50 2.77
N GLY A 466 21.49 -14.35 2.50
CA GLY A 466 22.56 -15.02 3.23
C GLY A 466 22.66 -14.60 4.70
N GLY A 467 22.38 -13.32 5.00
CA GLY A 467 22.30 -12.81 6.37
C GLY A 467 21.05 -13.22 7.16
N GLN A 468 20.08 -13.88 6.54
CA GLN A 468 18.74 -14.12 7.10
C GLN A 468 18.06 -12.81 7.52
N GLU A 469 18.14 -11.83 6.64
CA GLU A 469 17.66 -10.48 6.85
C GLU A 469 16.79 -10.01 5.70
N MET A 470 15.98 -10.88 5.07
CA MET A 470 15.07 -10.48 3.99
C MET A 470 13.98 -9.52 4.48
N GLY A 471 13.50 -8.66 3.60
CA GLY A 471 12.29 -7.85 3.82
C GLY A 471 11.40 -7.90 2.58
N CYS A 472 10.40 -7.03 2.52
CA CYS A 472 9.60 -6.81 1.32
C CYS A 472 10.50 -6.42 0.14
N ALA A 473 10.16 -6.91 -1.06
CA ALA A 473 10.90 -6.66 -2.30
C ALA A 473 12.43 -6.91 -2.17
N SER A 474 12.83 -7.93 -1.43
CA SER A 474 14.22 -8.40 -1.40
C SER A 474 14.48 -9.36 -2.56
N ASP A 475 15.61 -9.16 -3.23
CA ASP A 475 16.16 -10.12 -4.19
C ASP A 475 16.77 -11.33 -3.44
N VAL A 476 16.93 -12.44 -4.16
CA VAL A 476 17.57 -13.67 -3.68
C VAL A 476 18.98 -13.74 -4.28
N GLU A 477 19.93 -13.17 -3.56
CA GLU A 477 21.34 -13.12 -3.98
C GLU A 477 22.01 -14.49 -3.75
N LEU A 478 22.52 -15.10 -4.82
CA LEU A 478 23.01 -16.49 -4.83
C LEU A 478 24.38 -16.65 -5.50
N LEU A 479 25.12 -17.66 -5.04
CA LEU A 479 26.37 -18.13 -5.62
C LEU A 479 26.34 -19.66 -5.77
N PHE A 480 26.51 -20.15 -7.00
CA PHE A 480 26.60 -21.58 -7.29
C PHE A 480 28.07 -22.02 -7.25
N LEU A 481 28.36 -23.04 -6.43
CA LEU A 481 29.67 -23.64 -6.30
C LEU A 481 29.63 -25.14 -6.61
N TYR A 482 30.72 -25.65 -7.17
CA TYR A 482 30.97 -27.07 -7.35
C TYR A 482 32.38 -27.44 -6.89
N GLU A 483 32.55 -28.68 -6.42
CA GLU A 483 33.77 -29.12 -5.74
C GLU A 483 35.01 -29.07 -6.62
N GLY A 484 34.91 -29.54 -7.86
CA GLY A 484 36.05 -29.58 -8.77
C GLY A 484 35.69 -30.11 -10.15
N GLU A 485 36.70 -30.21 -10.99
CA GLU A 485 36.55 -30.66 -12.37
C GLU A 485 36.26 -32.16 -12.48
N GLY A 486 35.65 -32.54 -13.60
CA GLY A 486 35.25 -33.91 -13.88
C GLY A 486 34.07 -33.99 -14.84
N ARG A 487 33.34 -35.11 -14.84
CA ARG A 487 32.26 -35.39 -15.80
C ARG A 487 31.08 -36.11 -15.16
N THR A 488 29.89 -35.96 -15.72
CA THR A 488 28.72 -36.74 -15.30
C THR A 488 28.81 -38.20 -15.78
N ASP A 489 28.22 -39.12 -15.01
CA ASP A 489 28.32 -40.57 -15.21
C ASP A 489 27.18 -41.20 -16.03
N GLY A 490 26.36 -40.39 -16.70
CA GLY A 490 25.23 -40.86 -17.51
C GLY A 490 25.57 -41.10 -18.97
N GLN A 491 24.54 -41.43 -19.77
CA GLN A 491 24.70 -41.77 -21.20
C GLN A 491 25.20 -40.61 -22.07
N HIS A 492 24.96 -39.36 -21.65
CA HIS A 492 25.43 -38.15 -22.32
C HIS A 492 26.24 -37.29 -21.34
N PRO A 493 27.53 -37.62 -21.11
CA PRO A 493 28.37 -36.96 -20.11
C PRO A 493 28.59 -35.47 -20.38
N LEU A 494 28.28 -34.64 -19.40
CA LEU A 494 28.65 -33.22 -19.36
C LEU A 494 29.88 -33.02 -18.49
N GLY A 495 30.67 -31.97 -18.73
CA GLY A 495 31.67 -31.53 -17.77
C GLY A 495 31.01 -31.03 -16.47
N ALA A 496 31.66 -31.19 -15.32
CA ALA A 496 31.12 -30.73 -14.03
C ALA A 496 30.79 -29.22 -14.04
N ALA A 497 31.68 -28.40 -14.61
CA ALA A 497 31.45 -26.96 -14.80
C ALA A 497 30.20 -26.66 -15.66
N GLN A 498 30.04 -27.40 -16.76
CA GLN A 498 28.88 -27.27 -17.65
C GLN A 498 27.59 -27.68 -16.92
N PHE A 499 27.59 -28.83 -16.24
CA PHE A 499 26.45 -29.29 -15.45
C PHE A 499 26.02 -28.24 -14.42
N ALA A 500 26.98 -27.66 -13.68
CA ALA A 500 26.70 -26.66 -12.65
C ALA A 500 26.18 -25.33 -13.24
N CYS A 501 26.76 -24.83 -14.33
CA CYS A 501 26.29 -23.61 -14.99
C CYS A 501 24.89 -23.78 -15.60
N GLU A 502 24.65 -24.94 -16.18
CA GLU A 502 23.36 -25.29 -16.73
C GLU A 502 22.32 -25.46 -15.59
N LEU A 503 22.67 -26.09 -14.47
CA LEU A 503 21.82 -26.13 -13.27
C LEU A 503 21.46 -24.73 -12.77
N ALA A 504 22.43 -23.83 -12.66
CA ALA A 504 22.20 -22.43 -12.28
C ALA A 504 21.24 -21.72 -13.25
N THR A 505 21.37 -21.99 -14.56
CA THR A 505 20.49 -21.44 -15.59
C THR A 505 19.04 -21.93 -15.42
N ASP A 506 18.84 -23.23 -15.23
CA ASP A 506 17.50 -23.81 -15.05
C ASP A 506 16.87 -23.38 -13.72
N PHE A 507 17.69 -23.24 -12.67
CA PHE A 507 17.25 -22.69 -11.38
C PHE A 507 16.76 -21.25 -11.52
N ALA A 508 17.56 -20.37 -12.15
CA ALA A 508 17.18 -18.97 -12.34
C ALA A 508 15.89 -18.83 -13.18
N LYS A 509 15.65 -19.75 -14.12
CA LYS A 509 14.39 -19.81 -14.90
C LYS A 509 13.21 -20.41 -14.11
N GLY A 510 13.47 -21.28 -13.15
CA GLY A 510 12.44 -21.98 -12.37
C GLY A 510 11.89 -21.19 -11.20
N LEU A 511 12.63 -20.21 -10.67
CA LEU A 511 12.17 -19.34 -9.60
C LEU A 511 11.53 -18.10 -10.19
N PHE A 512 10.20 -18.01 -10.15
CA PHE A 512 9.48 -16.88 -10.73
C PHE A 512 9.52 -15.69 -9.76
N ALA A 513 10.08 -14.58 -10.25
CA ALA A 513 9.92 -13.29 -9.60
C ALA A 513 8.43 -12.93 -9.62
N ARG A 514 7.90 -12.49 -8.48
CA ARG A 514 6.49 -12.07 -8.36
C ARG A 514 6.22 -10.88 -9.29
N ARG A 515 7.19 -9.97 -9.36
CA ARG A 515 7.38 -8.88 -10.32
C ARG A 515 8.87 -8.56 -10.41
N GLN A 516 9.26 -7.71 -11.37
CA GLN A 516 10.64 -7.23 -11.49
C GLN A 516 11.14 -6.65 -10.15
N GLY A 517 12.29 -7.11 -9.65
CA GLY A 517 12.87 -6.67 -8.38
C GLY A 517 12.15 -7.13 -7.11
N ILE A 518 11.28 -8.16 -7.19
CA ILE A 518 10.67 -8.80 -6.02
C ILE A 518 10.92 -10.29 -6.07
N PHE A 519 11.75 -10.77 -5.14
CA PHE A 519 12.16 -12.17 -5.08
C PHE A 519 12.86 -12.63 -6.38
N GLU A 520 13.59 -11.72 -7.01
CA GLU A 520 14.35 -12.00 -8.24
C GLU A 520 15.67 -12.69 -7.88
N VAL A 521 16.06 -13.69 -8.68
CA VAL A 521 17.35 -14.36 -8.51
C VAL A 521 18.47 -13.44 -8.98
N ASP A 522 19.35 -13.03 -8.07
CA ASP A 522 20.51 -12.20 -8.38
C ASP A 522 21.81 -13.01 -8.30
N LEU A 523 22.47 -13.18 -9.45
CA LEU A 523 23.73 -13.92 -9.58
C LEU A 523 24.94 -12.99 -9.82
N ARG A 524 24.79 -11.67 -9.67
CA ARG A 524 25.84 -10.69 -10.02
C ARG A 524 27.01 -10.66 -9.03
N LEU A 525 26.86 -11.24 -7.84
CA LEU A 525 27.92 -11.33 -6.83
C LEU A 525 28.88 -12.50 -7.05
N ARG A 526 28.73 -13.27 -8.14
CA ARG A 526 29.69 -14.31 -8.53
C ARG A 526 31.02 -13.72 -9.00
N PRO A 527 32.14 -14.48 -8.93
CA PRO A 527 33.42 -14.06 -9.50
C PRO A 527 33.28 -13.52 -10.92
N TYR A 528 33.92 -12.36 -11.18
CA TYR A 528 33.84 -11.62 -12.44
C TYR A 528 32.44 -11.08 -12.82
N GLY A 529 31.47 -11.15 -11.91
CA GLY A 529 30.13 -10.58 -12.09
C GLY A 529 29.41 -11.13 -13.31
N GLU A 530 28.76 -10.25 -14.09
CA GLU A 530 28.02 -10.63 -15.30
C GLU A 530 28.89 -11.30 -16.37
N GLY A 531 30.19 -10.99 -16.41
CA GLY A 531 31.15 -11.58 -17.34
C GLY A 531 31.68 -12.95 -16.91
N GLY A 532 31.39 -13.39 -15.69
CA GLY A 532 31.85 -14.67 -15.15
C GLY A 532 30.89 -15.84 -15.40
N PRO A 533 31.38 -17.09 -15.27
CA PRO A 533 30.53 -18.28 -15.36
C PRO A 533 29.46 -18.27 -14.27
N LEU A 534 28.29 -18.87 -14.55
CA LEU A 534 27.16 -18.88 -13.60
C LEU A 534 27.44 -19.74 -12.35
N ALA A 535 28.34 -20.71 -12.45
CA ALA A 535 28.83 -21.52 -11.34
C ALA A 535 30.36 -21.47 -11.26
N THR A 536 30.90 -21.54 -10.05
CA THR A 536 32.34 -21.39 -9.77
C THR A 536 32.88 -22.65 -9.08
N SER A 537 34.04 -23.17 -9.51
CA SER A 537 34.70 -24.26 -8.77
C SER A 537 35.25 -23.76 -7.44
N ALA A 538 35.47 -24.67 -6.49
CA ALA A 538 36.15 -24.34 -5.22
C ALA A 538 37.51 -23.67 -5.44
N ASP A 539 38.30 -24.19 -6.38
CA ASP A 539 39.62 -23.64 -6.73
C ASP A 539 39.51 -22.24 -7.34
N ALA A 540 38.57 -22.02 -8.26
CA ALA A 540 38.35 -20.70 -8.85
C ALA A 540 37.84 -19.68 -7.83
N PHE A 541 37.02 -20.10 -6.86
CA PHE A 541 36.60 -19.26 -5.75
C PHE A 541 37.80 -18.80 -4.91
N LEU A 542 38.67 -19.73 -4.52
CA LEU A 542 39.89 -19.44 -3.76
C LEU A 542 40.88 -18.57 -4.55
N ALA A 543 41.06 -18.83 -5.84
CA ALA A 543 41.93 -18.03 -6.70
C ALA A 543 41.40 -16.60 -6.89
N TYR A 544 40.08 -16.42 -6.94
CA TYR A 544 39.47 -15.11 -7.13
C TYR A 544 39.51 -14.25 -5.85
N TYR A 545 39.09 -14.81 -4.71
CA TYR A 545 38.94 -14.09 -3.45
C TYR A 545 40.16 -14.16 -2.52
N GLY A 546 41.07 -15.09 -2.78
CA GLY A 546 42.27 -15.30 -1.98
C GLY A 546 43.34 -14.23 -2.14
N PRO A 547 44.46 -14.36 -1.42
CA PRO A 547 45.58 -13.40 -1.45
C PRO A 547 46.10 -13.15 -2.87
N GLY A 548 46.25 -11.89 -3.26
CA GLY A 548 46.66 -11.50 -4.63
C GLY A 548 45.63 -11.77 -5.73
N GLY A 549 44.42 -12.23 -5.38
CA GLY A 549 43.32 -12.43 -6.31
C GLY A 549 42.71 -11.11 -6.80
N PRO A 550 41.98 -11.11 -7.93
CA PRO A 550 41.43 -9.90 -8.54
C PRO A 550 40.16 -9.36 -7.86
N ALA A 551 39.63 -10.01 -6.82
CA ALA A 551 38.40 -9.59 -6.16
C ALA A 551 38.52 -8.19 -5.51
N PRO A 552 37.68 -7.22 -5.87
CA PRO A 552 37.62 -5.94 -5.18
C PRO A 552 37.25 -6.11 -3.70
N ASN A 553 37.76 -5.24 -2.82
CA ASN A 553 37.48 -5.28 -1.38
C ASN A 553 35.97 -5.32 -1.07
N LEU A 554 35.15 -4.62 -1.86
CA LEU A 554 33.69 -4.65 -1.69
C LEU A 554 33.08 -6.05 -1.92
N GLN A 555 33.56 -6.79 -2.92
CA GLN A 555 33.10 -8.16 -3.16
C GLN A 555 33.60 -9.11 -2.06
N ARG A 556 34.84 -8.92 -1.59
CA ARG A 556 35.37 -9.65 -0.43
C ARG A 556 34.53 -9.39 0.82
N GLN A 557 34.16 -8.14 1.08
CA GLN A 557 33.29 -7.75 2.21
C GLN A 557 31.90 -8.40 2.10
N ALA A 558 31.33 -8.50 0.90
CA ALA A 558 30.04 -9.17 0.69
C ALA A 558 30.04 -10.64 1.14
N LEU A 559 31.21 -11.31 1.14
CA LEU A 559 31.35 -12.68 1.64
C LEU A 559 31.03 -12.83 3.13
N VAL A 560 31.03 -11.76 3.93
CA VAL A 560 30.56 -11.81 5.34
C VAL A 560 29.16 -12.42 5.43
N LYS A 561 28.33 -12.21 4.39
CA LYS A 561 26.96 -12.70 4.32
C LYS A 561 26.82 -14.11 3.73
N LEU A 562 27.90 -14.72 3.24
CA LEU A 562 27.86 -16.01 2.56
C LEU A 562 27.42 -17.12 3.53
N ARG A 563 26.34 -17.82 3.18
CA ARG A 563 25.81 -18.97 3.92
C ARG A 563 25.32 -20.06 2.94
N PRO A 564 25.67 -21.34 3.12
CA PRO A 564 25.07 -22.44 2.35
C PRO A 564 23.56 -22.53 2.58
N VAL A 565 22.79 -22.67 1.49
CA VAL A 565 21.31 -22.75 1.52
C VAL A 565 20.76 -24.03 0.89
N ALA A 566 21.49 -24.64 -0.04
CA ALA A 566 21.14 -25.92 -0.65
C ALA A 566 22.40 -26.65 -1.17
N GLY A 567 22.25 -27.92 -1.54
CA GLY A 567 23.33 -28.78 -2.00
C GLY A 567 23.88 -29.71 -0.90
N ASP A 568 25.11 -30.16 -1.08
CA ASP A 568 25.80 -31.06 -0.18
C ASP A 568 26.22 -30.33 1.11
N ALA A 569 25.85 -30.90 2.26
CA ALA A 569 26.04 -30.25 3.56
C ALA A 569 27.52 -30.14 3.95
N ASP A 570 28.31 -31.18 3.68
CA ASP A 570 29.74 -31.22 4.03
C ASP A 570 30.54 -30.25 3.16
N PHE A 571 30.26 -30.23 1.85
CA PHE A 571 30.85 -29.25 0.95
C PHE A 571 30.39 -27.83 1.28
N GLY A 572 29.15 -27.62 1.71
CA GLY A 572 28.71 -26.33 2.23
C GLY A 572 29.55 -25.84 3.42
N LEU A 573 29.89 -26.73 4.37
CA LEU A 573 30.79 -26.41 5.47
C LEU A 573 32.23 -26.14 4.98
N GLU A 574 32.69 -26.85 3.94
CA GLU A 574 33.97 -26.55 3.27
C GLU A 574 33.99 -25.16 2.65
N VAL A 575 32.92 -24.75 1.95
CA VAL A 575 32.77 -23.41 1.37
C VAL A 575 32.80 -22.33 2.47
N VAL A 576 32.17 -22.57 3.62
CA VAL A 576 32.26 -21.65 4.77
C VAL A 576 33.69 -21.54 5.28
N ARG A 577 34.44 -22.63 5.34
CA ARG A 577 35.88 -22.60 5.69
C ARG A 577 36.71 -21.86 4.64
N MET A 578 36.40 -22.02 3.35
CA MET A 578 37.06 -21.29 2.27
C MET A 578 36.82 -19.78 2.40
N ARG A 579 35.55 -19.38 2.61
CA ARG A 579 35.16 -17.99 2.93
C ARG A 579 35.97 -17.44 4.09
N ASP A 580 36.01 -18.18 5.20
CA ASP A 580 36.72 -17.75 6.40
C ASP A 580 38.23 -17.57 6.16
N ARG A 581 38.82 -18.50 5.42
CA ARG A 581 40.23 -18.45 5.04
C ARG A 581 40.56 -17.21 4.21
N VAL A 582 39.73 -16.86 3.23
CA VAL A 582 40.00 -15.71 2.34
C VAL A 582 39.67 -14.37 2.97
N LEU A 583 38.66 -14.32 3.86
CA LEU A 583 38.15 -13.07 4.43
C LEU A 583 38.78 -12.71 5.77
N TYR A 584 38.90 -13.67 6.68
CA TYR A 584 39.33 -13.41 8.06
C TYR A 584 40.79 -13.82 8.30
N GLU A 585 41.29 -14.83 7.59
CA GLU A 585 42.66 -15.35 7.79
C GLU A 585 43.63 -14.89 6.68
N GLY A 586 43.10 -14.32 5.60
CA GLY A 586 43.84 -13.83 4.44
C GLY A 586 44.31 -12.37 4.57
N GLU A 587 44.47 -11.71 3.42
CA GLU A 587 44.84 -10.29 3.37
C GLU A 587 43.73 -9.42 4.01
N PRO A 588 44.06 -8.47 4.89
CA PRO A 588 43.07 -7.56 5.45
C PRO A 588 42.30 -6.81 4.36
N LEU A 589 41.03 -6.45 4.64
CA LEU A 589 40.30 -5.55 3.77
C LEU A 589 40.94 -4.15 3.81
N ASP A 590 41.10 -3.52 2.65
CA ASP A 590 41.46 -2.11 2.57
C ASP A 590 40.24 -1.24 2.91
N ILE A 591 40.15 -0.82 4.16
CA ILE A 591 39.04 0.01 4.66
C ILE A 591 39.06 1.40 4.02
N GLY A 592 40.23 1.95 3.68
CA GLY A 592 40.33 3.23 2.97
C GLY A 592 39.69 3.14 1.58
N ASN A 593 39.97 2.06 0.85
CA ASN A 593 39.31 1.76 -0.42
C ASN A 593 37.79 1.58 -0.26
N LEU A 594 37.34 0.84 0.76
CA LEU A 594 35.91 0.63 1.02
C LEU A 594 35.16 1.95 1.33
N LEU A 595 35.76 2.82 2.14
CA LEU A 595 35.20 4.13 2.44
C LEU A 595 35.10 5.01 1.19
N HIS A 596 36.14 5.01 0.34
CA HIS A 596 36.10 5.73 -0.93
C HIS A 596 35.00 5.19 -1.86
N LEU A 597 34.87 3.86 -1.99
CA LEU A 597 33.79 3.24 -2.76
C LEU A 597 32.41 3.58 -2.18
N ARG A 598 32.29 3.66 -0.86
CA ARG A 598 31.06 4.02 -0.17
C ARG A 598 30.64 5.46 -0.43
N GLU A 599 31.58 6.40 -0.39
CA GLU A 599 31.36 7.81 -0.76
C GLU A 599 30.91 7.93 -2.22
N ARG A 600 31.59 7.23 -3.12
CA ARG A 600 31.22 7.17 -4.54
C ARG A 600 29.81 6.61 -4.73
N GLN A 601 29.48 5.50 -4.05
CA GLN A 601 28.14 4.90 -4.09
C GLN A 601 27.06 5.88 -3.62
N ALA A 602 27.32 6.67 -2.57
CA ALA A 602 26.39 7.71 -2.13
C ALA A 602 26.17 8.77 -3.22
N SER A 603 27.25 9.22 -3.86
CA SER A 603 27.20 10.27 -4.88
C SER A 603 26.56 9.84 -6.21
N GLU A 604 26.68 8.55 -6.57
CA GLU A 604 26.16 8.01 -7.83
C GLU A 604 24.70 7.52 -7.72
N LEU A 605 24.30 6.96 -6.57
CA LEU A 605 22.98 6.36 -6.40
C LEU A 605 21.94 7.29 -5.75
N VAL A 606 22.37 8.43 -5.21
CA VAL A 606 21.46 9.39 -4.57
C VAL A 606 21.39 10.67 -5.42
N PRO A 607 20.19 11.05 -5.91
CA PRO A 607 20.00 12.31 -6.62
C PRO A 607 20.39 13.51 -5.74
N ARG A 608 20.88 14.58 -6.39
CA ARG A 608 21.29 15.81 -5.67
C ARG A 608 20.11 16.45 -4.96
N GLY A 609 20.28 16.77 -3.68
CA GLY A 609 19.26 17.42 -2.86
C GLY A 609 18.23 16.47 -2.24
N GLU A 610 18.31 15.17 -2.55
CA GLU A 610 17.43 14.15 -1.99
C GLU A 610 18.13 13.37 -0.85
N THR A 611 17.32 12.73 -0.01
CA THR A 611 17.81 11.84 1.04
C THR A 611 17.31 10.43 0.78
N ASN A 612 18.24 9.46 0.72
CA ASN A 612 17.96 8.06 0.49
C ASN A 612 18.21 7.24 1.77
N ALA A 613 17.20 6.50 2.24
CA ALA A 613 17.27 5.77 3.50
C ALA A 613 18.36 4.67 3.53
N LYS A 614 18.81 4.20 2.35
CA LYS A 614 19.81 3.14 2.23
C LYS A 614 21.22 3.67 1.96
N PHE A 615 21.36 4.58 1.00
CA PHE A 615 22.66 4.97 0.44
C PHE A 615 23.17 6.35 0.86
N SER A 616 22.34 7.23 1.42
CA SER A 616 22.83 8.50 1.94
C SER A 616 23.75 8.29 3.17
N PRO A 617 24.63 9.24 3.50
CA PRO A 617 25.42 9.18 4.73
C PRO A 617 24.53 9.04 5.96
N GLY A 618 24.85 8.10 6.84
CA GLY A 618 24.00 7.70 7.97
C GLY A 618 22.89 6.71 7.63
N GLY A 619 22.77 6.31 6.36
CA GLY A 619 21.77 5.36 5.89
C GLY A 619 22.12 3.91 6.25
N LEU A 620 21.24 2.99 5.82
CA LEU A 620 21.31 1.57 6.17
C LEU A 620 22.68 0.92 5.88
N VAL A 621 23.29 1.26 4.73
CA VAL A 621 24.55 0.67 4.29
C VAL A 621 25.72 1.04 5.22
N ASP A 622 25.69 2.21 5.86
CA ASP A 622 26.77 2.63 6.76
C ASP A 622 26.85 1.74 8.01
N VAL A 623 25.69 1.34 8.55
CA VAL A 623 25.63 0.39 9.65
C VAL A 623 26.21 -0.96 9.23
N GLU A 624 25.80 -1.46 8.06
CA GLU A 624 26.25 -2.74 7.53
C GLU A 624 27.76 -2.76 7.28
N TYR A 625 28.30 -1.71 6.64
CA TYR A 625 29.73 -1.60 6.36
C TYR A 625 30.55 -1.52 7.64
N THR A 626 30.09 -0.73 8.62
CA THR A 626 30.78 -0.58 9.92
C THR A 626 30.87 -1.94 10.62
N VAL A 627 29.75 -2.65 10.74
CA VAL A 627 29.72 -3.97 11.39
C VAL A 627 30.58 -4.97 10.63
N GLN A 628 30.46 -5.04 9.31
CA GLN A 628 31.23 -5.97 8.47
C GLN A 628 32.74 -5.68 8.49
N ALA A 629 33.15 -4.40 8.56
CA ALA A 629 34.55 -4.03 8.71
C ALA A 629 35.13 -4.51 10.05
N LEU A 630 34.37 -4.34 11.15
CA LEU A 630 34.77 -4.86 12.46
C LEU A 630 34.88 -6.39 12.46
N GLN A 631 33.94 -7.08 11.83
CA GLN A 631 34.00 -8.54 11.67
C GLN A 631 35.25 -8.94 10.88
N ALA A 632 35.52 -8.30 9.73
CA ALA A 632 36.69 -8.60 8.90
C ALA A 632 38.01 -8.41 9.67
N LYS A 633 38.10 -7.40 10.54
CA LYS A 633 39.28 -7.13 11.36
C LYS A 633 39.47 -8.14 12.49
N HIS A 634 38.40 -8.44 13.24
CA HIS A 634 38.51 -9.12 14.54
C HIS A 634 38.16 -10.61 14.49
N ALA A 635 37.42 -11.07 13.47
CA ALA A 635 36.90 -12.43 13.44
C ALA A 635 37.95 -13.52 13.13
N ARG A 636 39.21 -13.12 12.89
CA ARG A 636 40.35 -14.04 12.88
C ARG A 636 40.59 -14.65 14.26
N GLU A 637 40.58 -13.80 15.28
CA GLU A 637 40.90 -14.15 16.68
C GLU A 637 39.65 -14.64 17.42
N ASP A 638 38.47 -14.19 17.02
CA ASP A 638 37.20 -14.54 17.64
C ASP A 638 36.18 -15.01 16.59
N THR A 639 35.98 -16.33 16.51
CA THR A 639 35.06 -16.93 15.54
C THR A 639 33.59 -16.64 15.83
N SER A 640 33.24 -16.19 17.04
CA SER A 640 31.85 -15.79 17.37
C SER A 640 31.40 -14.57 16.56
N LEU A 641 32.37 -13.77 16.07
CA LEU A 641 32.14 -12.61 15.23
C LEU A 641 31.81 -12.97 13.77
N ARG A 642 31.91 -14.24 13.35
CA ARG A 642 31.67 -14.69 11.96
C ARG A 642 30.18 -14.88 11.62
N SER A 643 29.28 -14.29 12.40
CA SER A 643 27.83 -14.34 12.14
C SER A 643 27.46 -13.61 10.85
N THR A 644 26.62 -14.21 10.00
CA THR A 644 26.14 -13.56 8.78
C THR A 644 25.02 -12.53 9.07
N ASN A 645 24.34 -12.62 10.21
CA ASN A 645 23.26 -11.70 10.57
C ASN A 645 23.82 -10.44 11.25
N THR A 646 23.48 -9.24 10.75
CA THR A 646 24.05 -7.97 11.24
C THR A 646 23.72 -7.72 12.70
N LEU A 647 22.48 -7.98 13.13
CA LEU A 647 22.09 -7.75 14.53
C LEU A 647 22.76 -8.74 15.47
N SER A 648 22.92 -10.00 15.06
CA SER A 648 23.70 -10.98 15.83
C SER A 648 25.18 -10.61 15.88
N ALA A 649 25.74 -10.07 14.79
CA ALA A 649 27.12 -9.58 14.76
C ALA A 649 27.33 -8.36 15.68
N ILE A 650 26.39 -7.40 15.75
CA ILE A 650 26.44 -6.29 16.70
C ILE A 650 26.50 -6.81 18.14
N LEU A 651 25.64 -7.78 18.49
CA LEU A 651 25.65 -8.40 19.81
C LEU A 651 26.96 -9.13 20.12
N ALA A 652 27.50 -9.88 19.16
CA ALA A 652 28.77 -10.59 19.32
C ALA A 652 29.95 -9.61 19.50
N LEU A 653 29.98 -8.52 18.71
CA LEU A 653 31.00 -7.47 18.83
C LEU A 653 30.94 -6.76 20.20
N ALA A 654 29.75 -6.56 20.75
CA ALA A 654 29.58 -6.03 22.10
C ALA A 654 30.09 -7.02 23.17
N GLY A 655 29.74 -8.31 23.04
CA GLY A 655 30.22 -9.37 23.93
C GLY A 655 31.75 -9.53 23.91
N ALA A 656 32.38 -9.27 22.77
CA ALA A 656 33.83 -9.28 22.58
C ALA A 656 34.51 -7.95 22.99
N GLY A 657 33.75 -6.96 23.49
CA GLY A 657 34.28 -5.65 23.90
C GLY A 657 34.79 -4.77 22.75
N ARG A 658 34.42 -5.06 21.50
CA ARG A 658 34.77 -4.26 20.31
C ARG A 658 33.81 -3.09 20.09
N LEU A 659 32.59 -3.21 20.63
CA LEU A 659 31.62 -2.14 20.78
C LEU A 659 31.29 -2.00 22.26
N ASP A 660 31.21 -0.77 22.76
CA ASP A 660 30.62 -0.56 24.08
C ASP A 660 29.08 -0.74 24.04
N ALA A 661 28.46 -0.85 25.21
CA ALA A 661 27.02 -1.10 25.32
C ALA A 661 26.16 0.00 24.67
N THR A 662 26.61 1.25 24.70
CA THR A 662 25.90 2.39 24.10
C THR A 662 26.04 2.38 22.59
N GLU A 663 27.23 2.10 22.06
CA GLU A 663 27.49 1.95 20.63
C GLU A 663 26.65 0.80 20.04
N ALA A 664 26.64 -0.35 20.70
CA ALA A 664 25.89 -1.52 20.25
C ALA A 664 24.37 -1.27 20.25
N ALA A 665 23.83 -0.66 21.32
CA ALA A 665 22.41 -0.30 21.39
C ALA A 665 22.02 0.70 20.30
N ALA A 666 22.85 1.73 20.06
CA ALA A 666 22.59 2.73 19.03
C ALA A 666 22.63 2.15 17.61
N LEU A 667 23.58 1.25 17.30
CA LEU A 667 23.63 0.57 16.00
C LEU A 667 22.43 -0.38 15.81
N ASP A 668 22.06 -1.13 16.84
CA ASP A 668 20.91 -2.05 16.79
C ASP A 668 19.60 -1.29 16.56
N GLU A 669 19.34 -0.22 17.32
CA GLU A 669 18.15 0.61 17.17
C GLU A 669 18.10 1.28 15.79
N SER A 670 19.22 1.89 15.36
CA SER A 670 19.32 2.55 14.06
C SER A 670 19.11 1.57 12.91
N TYR A 671 19.71 0.38 12.98
CA TYR A 671 19.52 -0.65 11.96
C TYR A 671 18.06 -1.07 11.87
N ARG A 672 17.41 -1.36 13.01
CA ARG A 672 15.99 -1.75 13.04
C ARG A 672 15.09 -0.63 12.49
N PHE A 673 15.36 0.62 12.85
CA PHE A 673 14.61 1.77 12.34
C PHE A 673 14.74 1.91 10.82
N LEU A 674 15.97 1.96 10.30
CA LEU A 674 16.25 2.11 8.87
C LEU A 674 15.70 0.92 8.06
N ARG A 675 15.77 -0.30 8.62
CA ARG A 675 15.19 -1.49 8.01
C ARG A 675 13.67 -1.40 7.89
N ARG A 676 12.96 -0.97 8.95
CA ARG A 676 11.51 -0.74 8.90
C ARG A 676 11.13 0.36 7.91
N LEU A 677 11.90 1.44 7.84
CA LEU A 677 11.67 2.53 6.89
C LEU A 677 11.83 2.04 5.44
N VAL A 678 12.94 1.37 5.12
CA VAL A 678 13.18 0.82 3.79
C VAL A 678 12.08 -0.18 3.40
N ASP A 679 11.65 -1.02 4.34
CA ASP A 679 10.58 -1.98 4.11
C ASP A 679 9.23 -1.29 3.83
N ALA A 680 8.85 -0.29 4.64
CA ALA A 680 7.64 0.51 4.44
C ALA A 680 7.63 1.23 3.09
N MET A 681 8.77 1.75 2.62
CA MET A 681 8.89 2.37 1.30
C MET A 681 8.73 1.34 0.16
N ARG A 682 9.33 0.16 0.32
CA ARG A 682 9.24 -0.92 -0.67
C ARG A 682 7.84 -1.50 -0.80
N ILE A 683 7.12 -1.63 0.32
CA ILE A 683 5.71 -2.04 0.33
C ILE A 683 4.90 -1.12 -0.57
N VAL A 684 5.03 0.20 -0.42
CA VAL A 684 4.26 1.18 -1.21
C VAL A 684 4.61 1.15 -2.68
N ARG A 685 5.91 1.11 -3.00
CA ARG A 685 6.40 1.31 -4.36
C ARG A 685 6.41 0.04 -5.19
N GLY A 686 6.28 -1.13 -4.57
CA GLY A 686 6.35 -2.43 -5.25
C GLY A 686 7.67 -2.67 -5.98
N LEU A 687 8.76 -1.97 -5.59
CA LEU A 687 10.06 -2.02 -6.24
C LEU A 687 11.20 -1.79 -5.23
N ALA A 688 12.35 -2.42 -5.48
CA ALA A 688 13.50 -2.39 -4.57
C ALA A 688 14.39 -1.12 -4.67
N ARG A 689 14.25 -0.33 -5.75
CA ARG A 689 15.25 0.67 -6.19
C ARG A 689 15.02 2.07 -5.66
N ASP A 690 13.79 2.57 -5.70
CA ASP A 690 13.49 3.92 -5.24
C ASP A 690 13.31 3.94 -3.72
N LEU A 691 14.31 4.46 -3.03
CA LEU A 691 14.35 4.65 -1.58
C LEU A 691 14.64 6.11 -1.20
N CYS A 692 14.39 7.04 -2.13
CA CYS A 692 14.44 8.47 -1.86
C CYS A 692 13.19 8.91 -1.10
N LEU A 693 13.39 9.70 -0.06
CA LEU A 693 12.33 10.10 0.84
C LEU A 693 11.41 11.14 0.21
N PRO A 694 10.10 11.06 0.48
CA PRO A 694 9.20 12.13 0.10
C PRO A 694 9.60 13.47 0.75
N PRO A 695 9.26 14.61 0.13
CA PRO A 695 9.57 15.92 0.67
C PRO A 695 9.02 16.12 2.09
N SER A 696 9.75 16.83 2.95
CA SER A 696 9.29 17.18 4.29
C SER A 696 8.00 17.99 4.23
N GLY A 697 7.04 17.67 5.11
CA GLY A 697 5.72 18.30 5.15
C GLY A 697 4.76 17.84 4.04
N SER A 698 5.15 16.89 3.19
CA SER A 698 4.24 16.30 2.20
C SER A 698 3.31 15.25 2.84
N GLU A 699 2.12 15.09 2.26
CA GLU A 699 1.19 14.04 2.67
C GLU A 699 1.76 12.63 2.41
N GLU A 700 2.60 12.47 1.39
CA GLU A 700 3.27 11.19 1.12
C GLU A 700 4.18 10.79 2.29
N LEU A 701 4.89 11.74 2.90
CA LEU A 701 5.69 11.48 4.10
C LEU A 701 4.81 11.16 5.31
N ALA A 702 3.66 11.84 5.47
CA ALA A 702 2.71 11.54 6.53
C ALA A 702 2.11 10.12 6.39
N ARG A 703 1.74 9.71 5.16
CA ARG A 703 1.31 8.34 4.84
C ARG A 703 2.41 7.32 5.19
N LEU A 704 3.67 7.61 4.84
CA LEU A 704 4.81 6.75 5.21
C LEU A 704 5.01 6.66 6.72
N ALA A 705 4.88 7.76 7.46
CA ALA A 705 4.94 7.77 8.92
C ALA A 705 3.83 6.90 9.54
N ARG A 706 2.58 7.00 9.05
CA ARG A 706 1.48 6.15 9.51
C ARG A 706 1.76 4.66 9.24
N ARG A 707 2.38 4.30 8.09
CA ARG A 707 2.82 2.92 7.79
C ARG A 707 3.89 2.42 8.75
N MET A 708 4.77 3.31 9.21
CA MET A 708 5.76 2.99 10.24
C MET A 708 5.18 2.94 11.66
N GLY A 709 3.87 3.14 11.83
CA GLY A 709 3.19 3.07 13.12
C GLY A 709 3.17 4.39 13.90
N TYR A 710 3.49 5.52 13.28
CA TYR A 710 3.36 6.83 13.93
C TYR A 710 1.87 7.15 14.09
N ALA A 711 1.41 7.17 15.34
CA ALA A 711 0.05 7.55 15.68
C ALA A 711 -0.15 9.08 15.56
N PRO A 712 -1.33 9.53 15.10
CA PRO A 712 -1.72 10.94 15.02
C PRO A 712 -2.32 11.47 16.34
N ASP A 713 -2.06 10.78 17.46
CA ASP A 713 -2.57 11.11 18.80
C ASP A 713 -1.85 12.30 19.43
N ARG A 714 -0.71 12.72 18.85
CA ARG A 714 0.04 13.91 19.25
C ARG A 714 -0.34 15.11 18.38
N PRO A 715 -0.26 16.34 18.92
CA PRO A 715 -0.53 17.56 18.16
C PRO A 715 0.47 17.80 17.02
N GLU A 716 1.63 17.14 17.06
CA GLU A 716 2.68 17.22 16.06
C GLU A 716 2.33 16.41 14.80
N ASP A 717 2.61 16.99 13.63
CA ASP A 717 2.47 16.30 12.35
C ASP A 717 3.29 15.00 12.31
N VAL A 718 2.65 13.89 11.93
CA VAL A 718 3.28 12.56 11.91
C VAL A 718 4.44 12.49 10.92
N GLY A 719 4.36 13.20 9.79
CA GLY A 719 5.43 13.29 8.80
C GLY A 719 6.64 14.04 9.36
N ALA A 720 6.41 15.16 10.06
CA ALA A 720 7.46 15.92 10.73
C ALA A 720 8.18 15.09 11.81
N ARG A 721 7.45 14.29 12.58
CA ARG A 721 8.05 13.37 13.56
C ARG A 721 8.94 12.32 12.90
N LEU A 722 8.48 11.67 11.83
CA LEU A 722 9.30 10.72 11.07
C LEU A 722 10.57 11.39 10.51
N ALA A 723 10.45 12.59 9.95
CA ALA A 723 11.59 13.34 9.43
C ALA A 723 12.63 13.62 10.53
N ALA A 724 12.17 14.06 11.71
CA ALA A 724 13.04 14.33 12.85
C ALA A 724 13.73 13.07 13.36
N ASP A 725 13.00 11.97 13.51
CA ASP A 725 13.52 10.68 14.01
C ASP A 725 14.56 10.11 13.03
N LEU A 726 14.29 10.20 11.73
CA LEU A 726 15.24 9.81 10.70
C LEU A 726 16.50 10.69 10.72
N ALA A 727 16.36 12.02 10.78
CA ALA A 727 17.50 12.92 10.80
C ALA A 727 18.41 12.64 12.01
N ARG A 728 17.81 12.40 13.20
CA ARG A 728 18.56 11.99 14.39
C ARG A 728 19.24 10.64 14.20
N THR A 729 18.54 9.65 13.64
CA THR A 729 19.09 8.32 13.38
C THR A 729 20.28 8.37 12.42
N MET A 730 20.13 9.05 11.28
CA MET A 730 21.20 9.15 10.28
C MET A 730 22.40 9.94 10.80
N ALA A 731 22.18 11.01 11.58
CA ALA A 731 23.27 11.74 12.23
C ALA A 731 24.02 10.84 13.22
N ALA A 732 23.29 10.10 14.06
CA ALA A 732 23.87 9.18 15.03
C ALA A 732 24.69 8.07 14.35
N VAL A 733 24.15 7.42 13.31
CA VAL A 733 24.89 6.41 12.53
C VAL A 733 26.16 7.01 11.94
N ARG A 734 26.08 8.16 11.29
CA ARG A 734 27.24 8.80 10.65
C ARG A 734 28.35 9.10 11.66
N ASP A 735 28.00 9.68 12.81
CA ASP A 735 28.99 10.05 13.82
C ASP A 735 29.54 8.82 14.55
N LEU A 736 28.70 7.81 14.78
CA LEU A 736 29.10 6.55 15.40
C LEU A 736 30.01 5.74 14.49
N SER A 737 29.63 5.52 13.23
CA SER A 737 30.45 4.84 12.22
C SER A 737 31.80 5.52 12.05
N ARG A 738 31.84 6.85 11.97
CA ARG A 738 33.12 7.59 11.89
C ARG A 738 34.00 7.31 13.10
N ARG A 739 33.49 7.49 14.32
CA ARG A 739 34.26 7.28 15.56
C ARG A 739 34.78 5.85 15.69
N ILE A 740 33.94 4.85 15.40
CA ILE A 740 34.31 3.43 15.45
C ILE A 740 35.41 3.14 14.43
N LEU A 741 35.22 3.58 13.17
CA LEU A 741 36.19 3.29 12.11
C LEU A 741 37.51 4.04 12.33
N ASP A 742 37.50 5.27 12.83
CA ASP A 742 38.72 6.02 13.18
C ASP A 742 39.48 5.36 14.34
N ARG A 743 38.75 4.83 15.35
CA ARG A 743 39.32 4.07 16.47
C ARG A 743 39.97 2.78 16.00
N GLU A 744 39.30 2.07 15.11
CA GLU A 744 39.67 0.70 14.73
C GLU A 744 40.62 0.66 13.52
N PHE A 745 40.62 1.68 12.68
CA PHE A 745 41.46 1.76 11.47
C PHE A 745 42.12 3.14 11.41
N PRO A 746 43.01 3.48 12.36
CA PRO A 746 43.69 4.76 12.35
C PRO A 746 44.48 4.92 11.04
N ARG A 747 44.34 6.07 10.39
CA ARG A 747 45.13 6.40 9.19
C ARG A 747 46.60 6.40 9.59
N MET A 748 47.39 5.49 9.02
CA MET A 748 48.85 5.45 9.20
C MET A 748 49.51 6.68 8.60
#